data_AF-A0AAN6LZ92-F1
#
_entry.id   AF-A0AAN6LZ92-F1
#
_cell.length_a   1.000
_cell.length_b   1.000
_cell.length_c   1.000
_cell.angle_alpha   90.00
_cell.angle_beta   90.00
_cell.angle_gamma   90.00
#
_symmetry.space_group_name_H-M   'P 1'
#
loop_
_entity.id
_entity.type
_entity.pdbx_description
1 polymer ?
#
loop_
_entity_poly.entity_id
_entity_poly.type
_entity_poly.pdbx_seq_one_letter_code
_entity_poly.pdbx_strand_id
1 'polypeptide(L)'
;MMFLNPLAASWKYEGPSTNPEVIDFHGRLPDYNITKLHSLPRLAKDLGIGHVLIKDESNRFGLPAFKILGASWATFKAVAERCRLPLSTSIEELGEAARVSGVRIVTCTAGNWGRAVARMGKYMQIPTTVFVPKNMDAGTQDKIANEGANVIVVDGDYDQAVLVARKEAEAPKSIMMMDTSWEGYETIPQWVVEGYSTMLIETDQQLDNLGIRPVSHAVASVGVGSWAQAVAMHYKSATPTASVIAVEPDTAACLKTSLEAGKILPITTGSSIMNGMNCGTVSLTAWDVLRWSVDPLAAMGKFNFMDLSTDIKTLVVEHVTRPTDLRNICLVCKQLHEIAVRSLYYEVTLDVGSPNDTRLAAFLNPKNIGLPHVRKLDLYLADVQDKCNQQQQADFAIRMMLELLPENILEKFSWHPWSPFNGDNLVLLYKKQKKMRWLEGIALDKDVIEEIKKISDFEKLFENVKKIGLYPDSREVLDYCHMLVKHSKNVEKITLHASFEENDSPIPPRELNDSSTGPGLITSTMFSHMQPFEKCTPAALKEITLQKINLRYAANTYCKLIDFRTVKSIRLFACAGADALLAELSKSTKLPEKLETLEFKHDDNNENDGLGALDGFLCLVSGIKTLTIDFSFAKSLPAAAGITRHGKTLKVLNVHATRIPDECDDELVYDYSSFSQICKECSLLEQVSVAFPQVSALRNKQDSFINFENCLGDLPHLVTLNITTWPTNHPSSMKLPLKIYEHLLQGLAQQGFERASKHAAEQKRPSKLAIIAWGSSDKVYDREDSQNQIIFVKGKQVNPLGNETFTAVQIGWCLRKFVDAGAKSDILDFSLTKSLRPPTRDLPSSDDSD
;
A
#
# COMPACT_ATOMS: atom_id res chain seq x y z
N MET A 1 -8.67 37.01 16.55
CA MET A 1 -9.73 37.91 17.06
C MET A 1 -11.05 37.45 16.45
N MET A 2 -11.99 36.95 17.25
CA MET A 2 -13.20 36.24 16.78
C MET A 2 -14.26 37.23 16.26
N PHE A 3 -14.85 36.98 15.07
CA PHE A 3 -16.01 37.74 14.58
C PHE A 3 -17.30 36.99 14.97
N LEU A 4 -18.21 37.68 15.65
CA LEU A 4 -19.49 37.12 16.09
C LEU A 4 -20.59 37.48 15.09
N ASN A 5 -21.21 36.49 14.47
CA ASN A 5 -22.39 36.65 13.62
C ASN A 5 -23.64 36.11 14.35
N PRO A 6 -24.31 36.92 15.18
CA PRO A 6 -25.45 36.44 15.98
C PRO A 6 -26.64 35.98 15.13
N LEU A 7 -26.74 36.45 13.87
CA LEU A 7 -27.83 36.08 12.96
C LEU A 7 -27.66 34.67 12.37
N ALA A 8 -26.43 34.15 12.32
CA ALA A 8 -26.12 32.87 11.68
C ALA A 8 -26.69 31.65 12.40
N ALA A 9 -26.81 31.71 13.73
CA ALA A 9 -27.36 30.61 14.52
C ALA A 9 -28.83 30.32 14.20
N SER A 10 -29.59 31.37 13.83
CA SER A 10 -31.02 31.27 13.47
C SER A 10 -31.28 31.21 11.96
N TRP A 11 -30.28 31.50 11.14
CA TRP A 11 -30.45 31.57 9.69
C TRP A 11 -30.49 30.16 9.08
N LYS A 12 -31.43 29.96 8.15
CA LYS A 12 -31.60 28.73 7.37
C LYS A 12 -31.46 29.02 5.90
N TYR A 13 -30.87 28.09 5.17
CA TYR A 13 -30.85 28.18 3.71
C TYR A 13 -32.14 27.58 3.15
N GLU A 14 -32.93 28.40 2.46
CA GLU A 14 -34.23 28.01 1.88
C GLU A 14 -34.13 27.59 0.40
N GLY A 15 -32.96 27.69 -0.20
CA GLY A 15 -32.72 27.25 -1.58
C GLY A 15 -32.47 25.74 -1.71
N PRO A 16 -32.39 25.20 -2.95
CA PRO A 16 -32.03 23.81 -3.16
C PRO A 16 -30.59 23.56 -2.70
N SER A 17 -30.43 22.71 -1.70
CA SER A 17 -29.10 22.42 -1.12
C SER A 17 -28.26 21.47 -1.96
N THR A 18 -28.90 20.64 -2.78
CA THR A 18 -28.24 19.62 -3.61
C THR A 18 -28.96 19.46 -4.93
N ASN A 19 -28.21 19.33 -6.02
CA ASN A 19 -28.75 18.90 -7.30
C ASN A 19 -28.53 17.37 -7.45
N PRO A 20 -29.60 16.56 -7.54
CA PRO A 20 -29.47 15.10 -7.57
C PRO A 20 -28.68 14.59 -8.78
N GLU A 21 -28.66 15.34 -9.88
CA GLU A 21 -27.95 14.94 -11.11
C GLU A 21 -26.42 14.94 -10.95
N VAL A 22 -25.89 15.66 -9.95
CA VAL A 22 -24.44 15.85 -9.77
C VAL A 22 -23.75 14.54 -9.39
N ILE A 23 -24.36 13.73 -8.51
CA ILE A 23 -23.79 12.44 -8.10
C ILE A 23 -23.79 11.46 -9.26
N ASP A 24 -24.91 11.36 -9.97
CA ASP A 24 -25.04 10.47 -11.11
C ASP A 24 -24.09 10.87 -12.24
N PHE A 25 -23.82 12.17 -12.40
CA PHE A 25 -22.78 12.66 -13.28
C PHE A 25 -21.38 12.24 -12.82
N HIS A 26 -20.99 12.54 -11.57
CA HIS A 26 -19.66 12.18 -11.07
C HIS A 26 -19.42 10.68 -11.09
N GLY A 27 -20.43 9.87 -10.79
CA GLY A 27 -20.35 8.41 -10.84
C GLY A 27 -20.08 7.82 -12.23
N ARG A 28 -20.35 8.60 -13.30
CA ARG A 28 -20.07 8.22 -14.69
C ARG A 28 -18.69 8.67 -15.17
N LEU A 29 -18.00 9.55 -14.44
CA LEU A 29 -16.68 10.03 -14.84
C LEU A 29 -15.58 8.98 -14.58
N PRO A 30 -14.51 8.95 -15.40
CA PRO A 30 -13.37 8.07 -15.17
C PRO A 30 -12.74 8.30 -13.80
N ASP A 31 -12.31 7.22 -13.15
CA ASP A 31 -11.63 7.24 -11.83
C ASP A 31 -12.49 7.70 -10.65
N TYR A 32 -13.82 7.81 -10.79
CA TYR A 32 -14.69 8.11 -9.65
C TYR A 32 -14.50 7.10 -8.51
N ASN A 33 -14.39 7.63 -7.30
CA ASN A 33 -14.30 6.85 -6.07
C ASN A 33 -14.95 7.63 -4.93
N ILE A 34 -15.70 6.95 -4.06
CA ILE A 34 -16.14 7.54 -2.78
C ILE A 34 -14.90 7.69 -1.90
N THR A 35 -14.59 8.90 -1.46
CA THR A 35 -13.42 9.15 -0.60
C THR A 35 -13.67 8.76 0.83
N LYS A 36 -12.59 8.46 1.56
CA LYS A 36 -12.66 7.96 2.93
C LYS A 36 -13.08 9.07 3.90
N LEU A 37 -13.94 8.72 4.86
CA LEU A 37 -14.23 9.50 6.05
C LEU A 37 -13.49 8.88 7.22
N HIS A 38 -12.48 9.57 7.75
CA HIS A 38 -11.71 9.09 8.89
C HIS A 38 -12.36 9.52 10.19
N SER A 39 -12.46 8.59 11.15
CA SER A 39 -12.90 8.88 12.50
C SER A 39 -11.69 9.03 13.44
N LEU A 40 -11.69 10.08 14.26
CA LEU A 40 -10.61 10.41 15.19
C LEU A 40 -11.09 10.30 16.65
N PRO A 41 -11.35 9.08 17.17
CA PRO A 41 -11.97 8.88 18.48
C PRO A 41 -11.10 9.36 19.65
N ARG A 42 -9.77 9.30 19.50
CA ARG A 42 -8.84 9.80 20.53
C ARG A 42 -8.94 11.31 20.69
N LEU A 43 -8.85 12.04 19.58
CA LEU A 43 -8.98 13.50 19.58
C LEU A 43 -10.36 13.93 20.07
N ALA A 44 -11.42 13.21 19.70
CA ALA A 44 -12.76 13.46 20.20
C ALA A 44 -12.82 13.36 21.74
N LYS A 45 -12.24 12.29 22.30
CA LYS A 45 -12.14 12.09 23.75
C LYS A 45 -11.35 13.22 24.43
N ASP A 46 -10.21 13.61 23.86
CA ASP A 46 -9.34 14.65 24.42
C ASP A 46 -10.00 16.03 24.41
N LEU A 47 -10.81 16.32 23.39
CA LEU A 47 -11.61 17.55 23.28
C LEU A 47 -12.93 17.49 24.08
N GLY A 48 -13.29 16.34 24.65
CA GLY A 48 -14.56 16.15 25.35
C GLY A 48 -15.79 16.23 24.44
N ILE A 49 -15.65 15.91 23.15
CA ILE A 49 -16.75 15.92 22.17
C ILE A 49 -17.03 14.51 21.64
N GLY A 50 -18.24 14.30 21.07
CA GLY A 50 -18.67 12.97 20.64
C GLY A 50 -17.81 12.38 19.51
N HIS A 51 -17.60 13.14 18.44
CA HIS A 51 -16.88 12.69 17.25
C HIS A 51 -16.06 13.82 16.62
N VAL A 52 -14.89 13.46 16.08
CA VAL A 52 -14.12 14.30 15.14
C VAL A 52 -13.90 13.47 13.89
N LEU A 53 -14.28 14.02 12.74
CA LEU A 53 -14.26 13.32 11.46
C LEU A 53 -13.54 14.15 10.40
N ILE A 54 -12.80 13.50 9.51
CA ILE A 54 -12.08 14.15 8.40
C ILE A 54 -12.45 13.47 7.10
N LYS A 55 -13.02 14.22 6.15
CA LYS A 55 -13.27 13.78 4.78
C LYS A 55 -11.99 13.93 3.96
N ASP A 56 -11.44 12.82 3.51
CA ASP A 56 -10.12 12.75 2.88
C ASP A 56 -10.18 12.81 1.36
N GLU A 57 -10.03 14.02 0.82
CA GLU A 57 -10.08 14.30 -0.62
C GLU A 57 -8.70 14.20 -1.31
N SER A 58 -7.71 13.55 -0.68
CA SER A 58 -6.34 13.41 -1.22
C SER A 58 -6.22 12.47 -2.42
N ASN A 59 -7.27 11.71 -2.75
CA ASN A 59 -7.29 10.80 -3.88
C ASN A 59 -8.65 10.82 -4.59
N ARG A 60 -9.16 12.02 -4.87
CA ARG A 60 -10.44 12.23 -5.54
C ARG A 60 -10.22 12.19 -7.06
N PHE A 61 -10.78 11.20 -7.76
CA PHE A 61 -10.53 10.97 -9.21
C PHE A 61 -9.04 10.79 -9.55
N GLY A 62 -8.25 10.22 -8.62
CA GLY A 62 -6.79 10.13 -8.77
C GLY A 62 -6.06 11.49 -8.72
N LEU A 63 -6.74 12.56 -8.29
CA LEU A 63 -6.17 13.89 -8.07
C LEU A 63 -6.01 14.16 -6.57
N PRO A 64 -5.00 14.97 -6.18
CA PRO A 64 -4.68 15.25 -4.77
C PRO A 64 -5.64 16.26 -4.10
N ALA A 65 -6.81 16.53 -4.68
CA ALA A 65 -7.73 17.55 -4.19
C ALA A 65 -9.16 17.39 -4.73
N PHE A 66 -10.12 17.93 -3.98
CA PHE A 66 -11.56 17.91 -4.29
C PHE A 66 -11.99 18.80 -5.47
N LYS A 67 -11.12 19.71 -5.95
CA LYS A 67 -11.49 20.78 -6.90
C LYS A 67 -12.15 20.28 -8.19
N ILE A 68 -11.84 19.04 -8.59
CA ILE A 68 -12.41 18.36 -9.75
C ILE A 68 -13.92 18.16 -9.66
N LEU A 69 -14.51 18.04 -8.47
CA LEU A 69 -15.95 17.96 -8.30
C LEU A 69 -16.66 19.19 -8.87
N GLY A 70 -16.24 20.38 -8.44
CA GLY A 70 -16.77 21.63 -8.97
C GLY A 70 -16.39 21.89 -10.42
N ALA A 71 -15.11 21.67 -10.78
CA ALA A 71 -14.61 21.94 -12.13
C ALA A 71 -15.30 21.06 -13.18
N SER A 72 -15.54 19.78 -12.88
CA SER A 72 -16.16 18.83 -13.81
C SER A 72 -17.62 19.15 -14.09
N TRP A 73 -18.41 19.39 -13.04
CA TRP A 73 -19.82 19.73 -13.20
C TRP A 73 -20.00 21.06 -13.94
N ALA A 74 -19.24 22.09 -13.56
CA ALA A 74 -19.32 23.39 -14.21
C ALA A 74 -18.87 23.35 -15.69
N THR A 75 -17.79 22.63 -15.99
CA THR A 75 -17.33 22.45 -17.37
C THR A 75 -18.34 21.70 -18.21
N PHE A 76 -18.90 20.61 -17.69
CA PHE A 76 -19.92 19.82 -18.38
C PHE A 76 -21.15 20.67 -18.73
N LYS A 77 -21.73 21.39 -17.77
CA LYS A 77 -22.88 22.27 -18.02
C LYS A 77 -22.55 23.40 -19.00
N ALA A 78 -21.40 24.07 -18.85
CA ALA A 78 -21.02 25.18 -19.72
C ALA A 78 -20.84 24.74 -21.18
N VAL A 79 -20.21 23.58 -21.39
CA VAL A 79 -20.00 23.04 -22.74
C VAL A 79 -21.31 22.51 -23.32
N ALA A 80 -22.15 21.85 -22.52
CA ALA A 80 -23.48 21.40 -22.94
C ALA A 80 -24.35 22.57 -23.39
N GLU A 81 -24.39 23.66 -22.63
CA GLU A 81 -25.12 24.87 -23.00
C GLU A 81 -24.57 25.49 -24.29
N ARG A 82 -23.24 25.60 -24.41
CA ARG A 82 -22.58 26.16 -25.60
C ARG A 82 -22.86 25.33 -26.86
N CYS A 83 -22.92 24.01 -26.73
CA CYS A 83 -23.23 23.09 -27.82
C CYS A 83 -24.74 22.85 -28.02
N ARG A 84 -25.60 23.42 -27.16
CA ARG A 84 -27.06 23.22 -27.13
C ARG A 84 -27.46 21.75 -27.01
N LEU A 85 -26.77 21.02 -26.13
CA LEU A 85 -27.00 19.61 -25.83
C LEU A 85 -27.59 19.42 -24.42
N PRO A 86 -28.41 18.38 -24.20
CA PRO A 86 -28.97 18.09 -22.88
C PRO A 86 -27.91 17.56 -21.90
N LEU A 87 -28.13 17.73 -20.58
CA LEU A 87 -27.22 17.22 -19.54
C LEU A 87 -27.20 15.68 -19.43
N SER A 88 -28.08 14.98 -20.15
CA SER A 88 -28.06 13.53 -20.29
C SER A 88 -26.98 13.04 -21.27
N THR A 89 -26.38 13.92 -22.07
CA THR A 89 -25.35 13.58 -23.07
C THR A 89 -24.09 13.01 -22.41
N SER A 90 -23.46 12.03 -23.05
CA SER A 90 -22.19 11.45 -22.57
C SER A 90 -21.04 12.45 -22.69
N ILE A 91 -19.98 12.26 -21.90
CA ILE A 91 -18.83 13.18 -21.94
C ILE A 91 -18.09 13.10 -23.28
N GLU A 92 -18.10 11.94 -23.93
CA GLU A 92 -17.49 11.68 -25.23
C GLU A 92 -18.24 12.41 -26.35
N GLU A 93 -19.57 12.29 -26.39
CA GLU A 93 -20.44 12.97 -27.35
C GLU A 93 -20.36 14.49 -27.18
N LEU A 94 -20.38 14.95 -25.93
CA LEU A 94 -20.26 16.37 -25.63
C LEU A 94 -18.91 16.92 -26.08
N GLY A 95 -17.83 16.18 -25.81
CA GLY A 95 -16.48 16.51 -26.26
C GLY A 95 -16.37 16.59 -27.78
N GLU A 96 -16.96 15.64 -28.51
CA GLU A 96 -16.99 15.67 -29.98
C GLU A 96 -17.73 16.90 -30.51
N ALA A 97 -18.94 17.17 -30.01
CA ALA A 97 -19.70 18.35 -30.40
C ALA A 97 -18.95 19.66 -30.10
N ALA A 98 -18.25 19.71 -28.97
CA ALA A 98 -17.43 20.85 -28.56
C ALA A 98 -16.23 21.05 -29.50
N ARG A 99 -15.54 19.98 -29.92
CA ARG A 99 -14.45 20.03 -30.91
C ARG A 99 -14.95 20.52 -32.27
N VAL A 100 -16.05 19.97 -32.77
CA VAL A 100 -16.69 20.40 -34.04
C VAL A 100 -17.07 21.88 -33.98
N SER A 101 -17.59 22.31 -32.82
CA SER A 101 -17.98 23.71 -32.60
C SER A 101 -16.79 24.63 -32.35
N GLY A 102 -15.57 24.11 -32.15
CA GLY A 102 -14.36 24.87 -31.85
C GLY A 102 -14.34 25.49 -30.44
N VAL A 103 -15.02 24.87 -29.49
CA VAL A 103 -15.05 25.30 -28.08
C VAL A 103 -13.69 25.07 -27.44
N ARG A 104 -13.22 26.04 -26.66
CA ARG A 104 -12.01 25.93 -25.85
C ARG A 104 -12.24 26.44 -24.44
N ILE A 105 -11.50 25.89 -23.48
CA ILE A 105 -11.54 26.30 -22.08
C ILE A 105 -10.37 27.24 -21.80
N VAL A 106 -10.65 28.31 -21.04
CA VAL A 106 -9.65 29.24 -20.53
C VAL A 106 -9.83 29.37 -19.01
N THR A 107 -8.75 29.23 -18.25
CA THR A 107 -8.77 29.40 -16.78
C THR A 107 -7.50 30.08 -16.30
N CYS A 108 -7.55 30.66 -15.11
CA CYS A 108 -6.38 31.08 -14.32
C CYS A 108 -6.29 30.21 -13.06
N THR A 109 -5.09 29.87 -12.57
CA THR A 109 -4.92 29.13 -11.31
C THR A 109 -3.62 29.47 -10.59
N ALA A 110 -3.63 29.29 -9.27
CA ALA A 110 -2.43 29.23 -8.42
C ALA A 110 -2.17 27.80 -7.88
N GLY A 111 -2.88 26.78 -8.39
CA GLY A 111 -2.69 25.38 -7.99
C GLY A 111 -3.79 24.43 -8.50
N ASN A 112 -4.48 23.75 -7.57
CA ASN A 112 -5.36 22.61 -7.83
C ASN A 112 -6.52 22.87 -8.81
N TRP A 113 -7.02 24.11 -8.92
CA TRP A 113 -8.14 24.45 -9.81
C TRP A 113 -7.80 24.20 -11.27
N GLY A 114 -6.73 24.79 -11.78
CA GLY A 114 -6.36 24.62 -13.19
C GLY A 114 -5.99 23.18 -13.56
N ARG A 115 -5.47 22.39 -12.62
CA ARG A 115 -5.26 20.94 -12.85
C ARG A 115 -6.58 20.19 -13.02
N ALA A 116 -7.57 20.52 -12.21
CA ALA A 116 -8.91 19.94 -12.30
C ALA A 116 -9.62 20.34 -13.62
N VAL A 117 -9.53 21.61 -14.02
CA VAL A 117 -10.05 22.08 -15.31
C VAL A 117 -9.33 21.42 -16.49
N ALA A 118 -8.00 21.29 -16.42
CA ALA A 118 -7.20 20.61 -17.43
C ALA A 118 -7.60 19.13 -17.57
N ARG A 119 -7.85 18.42 -16.46
CA ARG A 119 -8.37 17.04 -16.47
C ARG A 119 -9.70 16.93 -17.21
N MET A 120 -10.59 17.91 -17.08
CA MET A 120 -11.85 17.92 -17.85
C MET A 120 -11.65 18.22 -19.32
N GLY A 121 -10.73 19.13 -19.64
CA GLY A 121 -10.23 19.32 -21.00
C GLY A 121 -9.76 18.01 -21.62
N LYS A 122 -9.01 17.20 -20.86
CA LYS A 122 -8.55 15.86 -21.27
C LYS A 122 -9.70 14.88 -21.50
N TYR A 123 -10.64 14.77 -20.57
CA TYR A 123 -11.79 13.86 -20.72
C TYR A 123 -12.64 14.20 -21.95
N MET A 124 -12.88 15.48 -22.21
CA MET A 124 -13.63 15.95 -23.39
C MET A 124 -12.75 16.09 -24.64
N GLN A 125 -11.43 15.92 -24.54
CA GLN A 125 -10.43 16.20 -25.57
C GLN A 125 -10.62 17.57 -26.24
N ILE A 126 -10.87 18.61 -25.45
CA ILE A 126 -11.02 19.99 -25.93
C ILE A 126 -9.84 20.87 -25.51
N PRO A 127 -9.40 21.82 -26.36
CA PRO A 127 -8.29 22.70 -26.04
C PRO A 127 -8.52 23.44 -24.72
N THR A 128 -7.56 23.34 -23.80
CA THR A 128 -7.63 23.99 -22.50
C THR A 128 -6.37 24.82 -22.28
N THR A 129 -6.54 26.11 -22.01
CA THR A 129 -5.47 27.05 -21.72
C THR A 129 -5.53 27.46 -20.26
N VAL A 130 -4.42 27.28 -19.55
CA VAL A 130 -4.30 27.58 -18.12
C VAL A 130 -3.26 28.67 -17.93
N PHE A 131 -3.69 29.86 -17.54
CA PHE A 131 -2.81 30.95 -17.16
C PHE A 131 -2.36 30.78 -15.70
N VAL A 132 -1.06 30.94 -15.47
CA VAL A 132 -0.44 30.82 -14.16
C VAL A 132 0.44 32.04 -13.89
N PRO A 133 0.54 32.52 -12.64
CA PRO A 133 1.42 33.64 -12.30
C PRO A 133 2.90 33.23 -12.37
N LYS A 134 3.79 34.21 -12.57
CA LYS A 134 5.24 34.01 -12.70
C LYS A 134 5.87 33.22 -11.55
N ASN A 135 5.36 33.40 -10.35
CA ASN A 135 5.93 32.83 -9.13
C ASN A 135 5.42 31.41 -8.82
N MET A 136 4.62 30.80 -9.68
CA MET A 136 4.21 29.40 -9.52
C MET A 136 5.43 28.47 -9.69
N ASP A 137 5.59 27.50 -8.79
CA ASP A 137 6.68 26.53 -8.90
C ASP A 137 6.52 25.64 -10.15
N ALA A 138 7.64 25.29 -10.78
CA ALA A 138 7.65 24.50 -12.02
C ALA A 138 6.96 23.13 -11.86
N GLY A 139 7.11 22.48 -10.70
CA GLY A 139 6.48 21.18 -10.46
C GLY A 139 4.95 21.24 -10.47
N THR A 140 4.35 22.35 -10.03
CA THR A 140 2.90 22.58 -10.14
C THR A 140 2.48 22.87 -11.58
N GLN A 141 3.30 23.62 -12.34
CA GLN A 141 3.06 23.88 -13.77
C GLN A 141 3.07 22.57 -14.56
N ASP A 142 4.07 21.71 -14.35
CA ASP A 142 4.20 20.41 -15.01
C ASP A 142 3.01 19.50 -14.70
N LYS A 143 2.52 19.49 -13.46
CA LYS A 143 1.33 18.71 -13.09
C LYS A 143 0.07 19.14 -13.85
N ILE A 144 -0.05 20.42 -14.21
CA ILE A 144 -1.16 20.93 -15.03
C ILE A 144 -0.93 20.57 -16.50
N ALA A 145 0.29 20.78 -17.00
CA ALA A 145 0.65 20.47 -18.39
C ALA A 145 0.49 18.98 -18.72
N ASN A 146 0.83 18.08 -17.79
CA ASN A 146 0.67 16.63 -17.92
C ASN A 146 -0.82 16.18 -18.01
N GLU A 147 -1.77 17.06 -17.68
CA GLU A 147 -3.18 16.83 -17.97
C GLU A 147 -3.55 17.19 -19.42
N GLY A 148 -2.59 17.63 -20.24
CA GLY A 148 -2.79 17.99 -21.66
C GLY A 148 -3.20 19.44 -21.90
N ALA A 149 -3.12 20.30 -20.89
CA ALA A 149 -3.43 21.73 -21.03
C ALA A 149 -2.22 22.55 -21.51
N ASN A 150 -2.49 23.60 -22.28
CA ASN A 150 -1.50 24.62 -22.61
C ASN A 150 -1.33 25.57 -21.41
N VAL A 151 -0.18 25.49 -20.72
CA VAL A 151 0.13 26.32 -19.56
C VAL A 151 0.88 27.57 -20.01
N ILE A 152 0.32 28.76 -19.73
CA ILE A 152 0.92 30.05 -20.08
C ILE A 152 1.30 30.77 -18.80
N VAL A 153 2.60 30.98 -18.61
CA VAL A 153 3.13 31.79 -17.50
C VAL A 153 2.98 33.27 -17.83
N VAL A 154 2.23 34.00 -17.00
CA VAL A 154 2.05 35.45 -17.12
C VAL A 154 3.14 36.15 -16.32
N ASP A 155 3.79 37.15 -16.92
CA ASP A 155 4.77 38.02 -16.26
C ASP A 155 4.06 38.99 -15.29
N GLY A 156 3.57 38.45 -14.18
CA GLY A 156 2.77 39.15 -13.19
C GLY A 156 2.32 38.25 -12.04
N ASP A 157 1.59 38.85 -11.10
CA ASP A 157 0.95 38.15 -9.99
C ASP A 157 -0.36 37.44 -10.43
N TYR A 158 -1.06 36.83 -9.47
CA TYR A 158 -2.28 36.07 -9.74
C TYR A 158 -3.39 36.94 -10.35
N ASP A 159 -3.56 38.18 -9.87
CA ASP A 159 -4.61 39.08 -10.36
C ASP A 159 -4.32 39.51 -11.80
N GLN A 160 -3.05 39.76 -12.14
CA GLN A 160 -2.65 39.99 -13.54
C GLN A 160 -2.90 38.75 -14.41
N ALA A 161 -2.62 37.54 -13.92
CA ALA A 161 -2.92 36.32 -14.65
C ALA A 161 -4.43 36.13 -14.89
N VAL A 162 -5.28 36.54 -13.93
CA VAL A 162 -6.74 36.57 -14.11
C VAL A 162 -7.14 37.56 -15.21
N LEU A 163 -6.57 38.76 -15.25
CA LEU A 163 -6.87 39.75 -16.29
C LEU A 163 -6.50 39.24 -17.69
N VAL A 164 -5.34 38.60 -17.83
CA VAL A 164 -4.92 37.99 -19.10
C VAL A 164 -5.86 36.85 -19.50
N ALA A 165 -6.24 35.98 -18.55
CA ALA A 165 -7.19 34.90 -18.80
C ALA A 165 -8.58 35.42 -19.22
N ARG A 166 -9.04 36.53 -18.61
CA ARG A 166 -10.30 37.19 -19.00
C ARG A 166 -10.24 37.69 -20.44
N LYS A 167 -9.16 38.37 -20.81
CA LYS A 167 -8.96 38.86 -22.18
C LYS A 167 -8.90 37.72 -23.19
N GLU A 168 -8.20 36.63 -22.88
CA GLU A 168 -8.16 35.44 -23.75
C GLU A 168 -9.54 34.78 -23.88
N ALA A 169 -10.37 34.84 -22.83
CA ALA A 169 -11.71 34.30 -22.85
C ALA A 169 -12.72 35.13 -23.69
N GLU A 170 -12.38 36.36 -24.09
CA GLU A 170 -13.18 37.16 -25.05
C GLU A 170 -13.09 36.61 -26.48
N ALA A 171 -12.10 35.77 -26.78
CA ALA A 171 -11.98 35.14 -28.08
C ALA A 171 -13.23 34.30 -28.41
N PRO A 172 -13.69 34.27 -29.68
CA PRO A 172 -14.87 33.50 -30.05
C PRO A 172 -14.76 32.04 -29.61
N LYS A 173 -15.86 31.50 -29.07
CA LYS A 173 -15.99 30.09 -28.64
C LYS A 173 -15.14 29.70 -27.42
N SER A 174 -14.40 30.63 -26.80
CA SER A 174 -13.81 30.42 -25.48
C SER A 174 -14.88 30.35 -24.38
N ILE A 175 -14.60 29.56 -23.34
CA ILE A 175 -15.36 29.50 -22.10
C ILE A 175 -14.39 29.76 -20.97
N MET A 176 -14.59 30.86 -20.24
CA MET A 176 -13.85 31.11 -19.01
C MET A 176 -14.34 30.18 -17.91
N MET A 177 -13.42 29.52 -17.21
CA MET A 177 -13.72 28.57 -16.15
C MET A 177 -13.00 28.98 -14.86
N MET A 178 -13.69 29.69 -13.96
CA MET A 178 -13.14 30.12 -12.67
C MET A 178 -14.02 29.65 -11.52
N ASP A 179 -13.41 29.40 -10.37
CA ASP A 179 -14.08 29.02 -9.12
C ASP A 179 -14.43 30.23 -8.22
N THR A 180 -14.46 31.42 -8.79
CA THR A 180 -14.83 32.69 -8.14
C THR A 180 -15.74 33.51 -9.04
N SER A 181 -16.57 34.37 -8.46
CA SER A 181 -17.54 35.21 -9.17
C SER A 181 -17.29 36.70 -8.97
N TRP A 182 -17.73 37.47 -9.97
CA TRP A 182 -17.82 38.92 -9.98
C TRP A 182 -19.05 39.32 -10.80
N GLU A 183 -19.40 40.61 -10.81
CA GLU A 183 -20.61 41.10 -11.48
C GLU A 183 -20.60 40.69 -12.96
N GLY A 184 -21.64 39.96 -13.37
CA GLY A 184 -21.77 39.42 -14.73
C GLY A 184 -21.07 38.08 -14.98
N TYR A 185 -20.45 37.46 -13.96
CA TYR A 185 -19.87 36.11 -14.04
C TYR A 185 -20.21 35.31 -12.77
N GLU A 186 -21.45 34.84 -12.67
CA GLU A 186 -21.96 34.13 -11.47
C GLU A 186 -22.44 32.71 -11.78
N THR A 187 -22.91 32.46 -12.99
CA THR A 187 -23.50 31.17 -13.40
C THR A 187 -22.52 30.00 -13.26
N ILE A 188 -21.31 30.13 -13.84
CA ILE A 188 -20.30 29.07 -13.76
C ILE A 188 -19.85 28.83 -12.31
N PRO A 189 -19.50 29.86 -11.51
CA PRO A 189 -19.18 29.70 -10.10
C PRO A 189 -20.30 29.03 -9.29
N GLN A 190 -21.57 29.31 -9.59
CA GLN A 190 -22.69 28.63 -8.94
C GLN A 190 -22.72 27.13 -9.27
N TRP A 191 -22.41 26.74 -10.51
CA TRP A 191 -22.25 25.32 -10.86
C TRP A 191 -21.02 24.68 -10.19
N VAL A 192 -19.94 25.44 -9.96
CA VAL A 192 -18.80 24.93 -9.18
C VAL A 192 -19.25 24.55 -7.77
N VAL A 193 -20.05 25.40 -7.13
CA VAL A 193 -20.63 25.16 -5.79
C VAL A 193 -21.56 23.94 -5.81
N GLU A 194 -22.42 23.82 -6.83
CA GLU A 194 -23.26 22.62 -7.04
C GLU A 194 -22.42 21.34 -7.10
N GLY A 195 -21.31 21.35 -7.84
CA GLY A 195 -20.44 20.19 -7.98
C GLY A 195 -19.83 19.73 -6.66
N TYR A 196 -19.48 20.65 -5.76
CA TYR A 196 -18.92 20.31 -4.44
C TYR A 196 -19.91 19.57 -3.53
N SER A 197 -21.22 19.58 -3.82
CA SER A 197 -22.23 18.89 -3.03
C SER A 197 -22.02 17.37 -2.96
N THR A 198 -21.40 16.75 -3.98
CA THR A 198 -21.12 15.30 -3.96
C THR A 198 -20.35 14.86 -2.73
N MET A 199 -19.31 15.60 -2.32
CA MET A 199 -18.53 15.19 -1.14
C MET A 199 -19.34 15.30 0.15
N LEU A 200 -20.30 16.23 0.21
CA LEU A 200 -21.19 16.43 1.35
C LEU A 200 -22.22 15.31 1.44
N ILE A 201 -22.81 14.93 0.30
CA ILE A 201 -23.78 13.82 0.24
C ILE A 201 -23.09 12.48 0.54
N GLU A 202 -21.91 12.23 0.00
CA GLU A 202 -21.12 11.05 0.37
C GLU A 202 -20.79 11.03 1.87
N THR A 203 -20.47 12.19 2.44
CA THR A 203 -20.20 12.32 3.88
C THR A 203 -21.44 11.94 4.67
N ASP A 204 -22.62 12.50 4.34
CA ASP A 204 -23.87 12.16 5.02
C ASP A 204 -24.20 10.66 4.95
N GLN A 205 -24.04 10.03 3.78
CA GLN A 205 -24.22 8.57 3.62
C GLN A 205 -23.26 7.78 4.52
N GLN A 206 -22.01 8.22 4.64
CA GLN A 206 -21.02 7.61 5.52
C GLN A 206 -21.36 7.81 7.01
N LEU A 207 -21.93 8.97 7.38
CA LEU A 207 -22.40 9.26 8.74
C LEU A 207 -23.64 8.44 9.11
N ASP A 208 -24.57 8.25 8.16
CA ASP A 208 -25.76 7.42 8.34
C ASP A 208 -25.36 5.96 8.64
N ASN A 209 -24.39 5.42 7.91
CA ASN A 209 -23.85 4.08 8.15
C ASN A 209 -23.18 3.93 9.53
N LEU A 210 -22.72 5.04 10.13
CA LEU A 210 -22.13 5.07 11.46
C LEU A 210 -23.16 5.35 12.57
N GLY A 211 -24.40 5.73 12.22
CA GLY A 211 -25.44 6.07 13.18
C GLY A 211 -25.18 7.37 13.97
N ILE A 212 -24.45 8.32 13.38
CA ILE A 212 -23.96 9.53 14.07
C ILE A 212 -24.54 10.86 13.54
N ARG A 213 -25.63 10.80 12.75
CA ARG A 213 -26.41 11.98 12.36
C ARG A 213 -27.35 12.44 13.48
N PRO A 214 -27.70 13.76 13.55
CA PRO A 214 -27.31 14.84 12.64
C PRO A 214 -25.93 15.44 12.93
N VAL A 215 -25.32 16.09 11.93
CA VAL A 215 -24.06 16.86 12.09
C VAL A 215 -24.31 18.08 12.95
N SER A 216 -23.50 18.28 13.99
CA SER A 216 -23.61 19.45 14.87
C SER A 216 -22.76 20.64 14.40
N HIS A 217 -21.56 20.38 13.86
CA HIS A 217 -20.60 21.39 13.41
C HIS A 217 -19.94 20.95 12.11
N ALA A 218 -19.78 21.89 11.18
CA ALA A 218 -19.02 21.73 9.95
C ALA A 218 -17.97 22.85 9.86
N VAL A 219 -16.71 22.49 9.67
CA VAL A 219 -15.60 23.44 9.54
C VAL A 219 -15.16 23.46 8.08
N ALA A 220 -15.19 24.64 7.46
CA ALA A 220 -14.86 24.84 6.05
C ALA A 220 -13.72 25.84 5.89
N SER A 221 -12.70 25.48 5.11
CA SER A 221 -11.68 26.43 4.69
C SER A 221 -12.22 27.42 3.66
N VAL A 222 -11.72 28.65 3.72
CA VAL A 222 -12.12 29.75 2.84
C VAL A 222 -10.89 30.33 2.14
N GLY A 223 -10.92 30.28 0.80
CA GLY A 223 -10.17 31.17 -0.07
C GLY A 223 -11.12 32.24 -0.60
N VAL A 224 -11.60 32.07 -1.84
CA VAL A 224 -12.70 32.90 -2.39
C VAL A 224 -14.08 32.57 -1.80
N GLY A 225 -14.23 31.43 -1.09
CA GLY A 225 -15.45 31.07 -0.35
C GLY A 225 -16.37 30.03 -0.99
N SER A 226 -16.17 29.62 -2.24
CA SER A 226 -17.08 28.70 -2.95
C SER A 226 -17.25 27.33 -2.29
N TRP A 227 -16.21 26.79 -1.65
CA TRP A 227 -16.32 25.56 -0.85
C TRP A 227 -17.16 25.77 0.40
N ALA A 228 -16.87 26.82 1.19
CA ALA A 228 -17.65 27.14 2.37
C ALA A 228 -19.11 27.47 2.03
N GLN A 229 -19.37 28.06 0.86
CA GLN A 229 -20.72 28.27 0.35
C GLN A 229 -21.48 26.95 0.21
N ALA A 230 -20.87 25.92 -0.41
CA ALA A 230 -21.47 24.59 -0.54
C ALA A 230 -21.76 23.95 0.82
N VAL A 231 -20.79 24.03 1.75
CA VAL A 231 -20.94 23.52 3.13
C VAL A 231 -22.09 24.22 3.85
N ALA A 232 -22.17 25.55 3.74
CA ALA A 232 -23.22 26.35 4.34
C ALA A 232 -24.59 26.01 3.77
N MET A 233 -24.74 25.98 2.45
CA MET A 233 -26.00 25.62 1.79
C MET A 233 -26.51 24.24 2.20
N HIS A 234 -25.60 23.26 2.32
CA HIS A 234 -25.94 21.89 2.67
C HIS A 234 -26.36 21.71 4.13
N TYR A 235 -25.58 22.25 5.08
CA TYR A 235 -25.85 22.01 6.49
C TYR A 235 -26.80 23.03 7.15
N LYS A 236 -27.00 24.23 6.54
CA LYS A 236 -28.02 25.20 6.99
C LYS A 236 -29.40 24.96 6.36
N SER A 237 -29.53 24.06 5.38
CA SER A 237 -30.84 23.58 4.92
C SER A 237 -31.32 22.34 5.70
N ALA A 238 -30.41 21.63 6.38
CA ALA A 238 -30.73 20.44 7.16
C ALA A 238 -31.60 20.75 8.40
N THR A 239 -32.33 19.74 8.89
CA THR A 239 -33.10 19.83 10.14
C THR A 239 -32.67 18.70 11.10
N PRO A 240 -32.11 19.02 12.28
CA PRO A 240 -31.65 20.36 12.71
C PRO A 240 -30.47 20.86 11.85
N THR A 241 -30.28 22.17 11.80
CA THR A 241 -29.13 22.79 11.12
C THR A 241 -27.84 22.55 11.89
N ALA A 242 -26.71 22.44 11.20
CA ALA A 242 -25.39 22.47 11.83
C ALA A 242 -24.86 23.90 12.01
N SER A 243 -23.91 24.07 12.92
CA SER A 243 -23.08 25.27 12.97
C SER A 243 -21.99 25.19 11.89
N VAL A 244 -21.83 26.24 11.09
CA VAL A 244 -20.85 26.31 9.99
C VAL A 244 -19.76 27.31 10.35
N ILE A 245 -18.54 26.82 10.49
CA ILE A 245 -17.37 27.59 10.91
C ILE A 245 -16.46 27.76 9.69
N ALA A 246 -16.20 29.01 9.30
CA ALA A 246 -15.24 29.34 8.25
C ALA A 246 -13.84 29.58 8.84
N VAL A 247 -12.81 29.11 8.14
CA VAL A 247 -11.41 29.26 8.52
C VAL A 247 -10.62 29.87 7.36
N GLU A 248 -9.88 30.95 7.64
CA GLU A 248 -9.02 31.67 6.69
C GLU A 248 -7.60 31.81 7.24
N PRO A 249 -6.57 31.89 6.38
CA PRO A 249 -5.26 32.34 6.82
C PRO A 249 -5.33 33.82 7.22
N ASP A 250 -4.59 34.22 8.26
CA ASP A 250 -4.54 35.61 8.71
C ASP A 250 -3.95 36.56 7.66
N THR A 251 -3.11 36.04 6.77
CA THR A 251 -2.52 36.76 5.63
C THR A 251 -3.45 36.92 4.42
N ALA A 252 -4.62 36.27 4.42
CA ALA A 252 -5.62 36.38 3.34
C ALA A 252 -7.08 36.21 3.83
N ALA A 253 -7.41 36.81 4.98
CA ALA A 253 -8.74 36.74 5.60
C ALA A 253 -9.77 37.70 4.97
N CYS A 254 -10.07 37.50 3.68
CA CYS A 254 -10.94 38.38 2.90
C CYS A 254 -12.42 38.30 3.32
N LEU A 255 -12.91 37.11 3.72
CA LEU A 255 -14.27 36.93 4.22
C LEU A 255 -14.45 37.60 5.57
N LYS A 256 -13.53 37.38 6.53
CA LYS A 256 -13.55 38.06 7.83
C LYS A 256 -13.61 39.58 7.65
N THR A 257 -12.71 40.12 6.82
CA THR A 257 -12.63 41.57 6.58
C THR A 257 -13.93 42.10 5.96
N SER A 258 -14.52 41.33 5.02
CA SER A 258 -15.79 41.68 4.40
C SER A 258 -16.97 41.62 5.39
N LEU A 259 -17.00 40.59 6.26
CA LEU A 259 -17.99 40.44 7.33
C LEU A 259 -17.94 41.62 8.32
N GLU A 260 -16.74 42.01 8.74
CA GLU A 260 -16.52 43.17 9.63
C GLU A 260 -16.95 44.48 8.96
N ALA A 261 -16.74 44.62 7.65
CA ALA A 261 -17.15 45.78 6.88
C ALA A 261 -18.63 45.79 6.47
N GLY A 262 -19.35 44.66 6.61
CA GLY A 262 -20.73 44.48 6.15
C GLY A 262 -20.89 44.48 4.62
N LYS A 263 -19.79 44.45 3.87
CA LYS A 263 -19.75 44.46 2.40
C LYS A 263 -18.46 43.78 1.93
N ILE A 264 -18.42 43.31 0.69
CA ILE A 264 -17.20 42.76 0.10
C ILE A 264 -16.11 43.83 0.10
N LEU A 265 -15.01 43.53 0.79
CA LEU A 265 -13.86 44.41 0.90
C LEU A 265 -12.61 43.60 0.52
N PRO A 266 -12.04 43.83 -0.69
CA PRO A 266 -10.78 43.22 -1.07
C PRO A 266 -9.66 43.58 -0.11
N ILE A 267 -8.75 42.64 0.11
CA ILE A 267 -7.53 42.83 0.90
C ILE A 267 -6.30 42.50 0.06
N THR A 268 -5.19 43.15 0.39
CA THR A 268 -3.88 42.74 -0.11
C THR A 268 -3.42 41.50 0.65
N THR A 269 -3.10 40.44 -0.08
CA THR A 269 -2.64 39.18 0.52
C THR A 269 -1.14 39.19 0.82
N GLY A 270 -0.74 38.43 1.83
CA GLY A 270 0.66 38.17 2.17
C GLY A 270 1.21 36.86 1.59
N SER A 271 2.46 36.53 1.94
CA SER A 271 2.98 35.18 1.72
C SER A 271 2.28 34.19 2.66
N SER A 272 1.85 33.05 2.11
CA SER A 272 1.15 32.02 2.87
C SER A 272 1.56 30.63 2.38
N ILE A 273 1.71 29.68 3.31
CA ILE A 273 1.88 28.26 2.96
C ILE A 273 0.56 27.62 2.50
N MET A 274 -0.58 28.28 2.72
CA MET A 274 -1.92 27.82 2.35
C MET A 274 -2.31 28.35 0.97
N ASN A 275 -1.58 27.97 -0.08
CA ASN A 275 -1.74 28.51 -1.44
C ASN A 275 -3.18 28.48 -1.97
N GLY A 276 -3.94 27.43 -1.66
CA GLY A 276 -5.35 27.30 -2.08
C GLY A 276 -6.35 28.21 -1.36
N MET A 277 -5.91 28.92 -0.31
CA MET A 277 -6.70 29.87 0.49
C MET A 277 -6.16 31.30 0.41
N ASN A 278 -5.06 31.54 -0.32
CA ASN A 278 -4.41 32.85 -0.41
C ASN A 278 -5.15 33.78 -1.38
N CYS A 279 -6.39 34.15 -1.06
CA CYS A 279 -7.27 34.93 -1.92
C CYS A 279 -7.57 36.31 -1.30
N GLY A 280 -7.51 37.37 -2.11
CA GLY A 280 -7.74 38.74 -1.64
C GLY A 280 -9.20 39.17 -1.63
N THR A 281 -10.07 38.49 -2.38
CA THR A 281 -11.47 38.90 -2.60
C THR A 281 -12.42 37.71 -2.52
N VAL A 282 -13.51 37.87 -1.77
CA VAL A 282 -14.59 36.88 -1.67
C VAL A 282 -15.41 36.84 -2.95
N SER A 283 -15.78 35.65 -3.41
CA SER A 283 -16.71 35.43 -4.52
C SER A 283 -18.08 36.04 -4.21
N LEU A 284 -18.71 36.76 -5.15
CA LEU A 284 -20.05 37.35 -4.93
C LEU A 284 -21.09 36.30 -4.50
N THR A 285 -21.12 35.14 -5.17
CA THR A 285 -22.07 34.06 -4.86
C THR A 285 -21.86 33.51 -3.45
N ALA A 286 -20.60 33.46 -3.01
CA ALA A 286 -20.26 33.00 -1.68
C ALA A 286 -20.65 34.04 -0.63
N TRP A 287 -20.43 35.32 -0.91
CA TRP A 287 -20.80 36.42 -0.01
C TRP A 287 -22.30 36.43 0.31
N ASP A 288 -23.16 36.22 -0.68
CA ASP A 288 -24.62 36.22 -0.51
C ASP A 288 -25.12 35.18 0.49
N VAL A 289 -24.39 34.06 0.61
CA VAL A 289 -24.70 32.99 1.56
C VAL A 289 -23.93 33.18 2.87
N LEU A 290 -22.61 33.38 2.79
CA LEU A 290 -21.70 33.33 3.95
C LEU A 290 -21.88 34.50 4.92
N ARG A 291 -22.34 35.67 4.44
CA ARG A 291 -22.68 36.82 5.30
C ARG A 291 -23.73 36.48 6.35
N TRP A 292 -24.60 35.52 6.05
CA TRP A 292 -25.70 35.11 6.92
C TRP A 292 -25.47 33.76 7.59
N SER A 293 -24.66 32.88 7.02
CA SER A 293 -24.62 31.47 7.39
C SER A 293 -23.41 31.06 8.24
N VAL A 294 -22.36 31.88 8.27
CA VAL A 294 -21.15 31.58 9.04
C VAL A 294 -21.37 31.93 10.51
N ASP A 295 -21.45 30.90 11.34
CA ASP A 295 -21.49 30.97 12.81
C ASP A 295 -20.14 31.50 13.34
N PRO A 296 -20.04 31.93 14.62
CA PRO A 296 -18.90 32.64 15.18
C PRO A 296 -17.56 32.23 14.58
N LEU A 297 -17.01 33.15 13.79
CA LEU A 297 -15.76 32.98 13.09
C LEU A 297 -14.66 33.12 14.13
N ALA A 298 -14.13 31.99 14.59
CA ALA A 298 -12.83 32.00 15.22
C ALA A 298 -11.82 32.43 14.14
N ALA A 299 -11.47 33.72 14.07
CA ALA A 299 -10.18 34.07 13.51
C ALA A 299 -9.17 33.51 14.50
N MET A 300 -8.76 32.28 14.21
CA MET A 300 -7.65 31.62 14.84
C MET A 300 -6.49 32.58 14.74
N GLY A 301 -6.16 33.27 15.84
CA GLY A 301 -5.04 34.19 15.82
C GLY A 301 -3.81 33.39 15.46
N LYS A 302 -3.12 33.72 14.35
CA LYS A 302 -1.92 33.02 13.86
C LYS A 302 -1.87 31.54 14.28
N PHE A 303 -2.83 30.72 13.82
CA PHE A 303 -2.66 29.28 13.92
C PHE A 303 -2.10 28.75 12.59
N ASN A 304 -0.78 28.72 12.50
CA ASN A 304 -0.06 27.96 11.49
C ASN A 304 -0.24 26.47 11.75
N PHE A 305 0.16 25.61 10.80
CA PHE A 305 0.29 24.17 11.05
C PHE A 305 1.07 23.86 12.34
N MET A 306 2.01 24.75 12.70
CA MET A 306 2.82 24.72 13.91
C MET A 306 2.07 24.99 15.21
N ASP A 307 0.88 25.60 15.13
CA ASP A 307 0.06 25.96 16.28
C ASP A 307 -1.05 24.92 16.54
N LEU A 308 -1.23 23.95 15.63
CA LEU A 308 -2.08 22.79 15.86
C LEU A 308 -1.60 22.00 17.09
N SER A 309 -2.47 21.18 17.67
CA SER A 309 -2.01 20.22 18.70
C SER A 309 -1.03 19.23 18.08
N THR A 310 -0.12 18.71 18.90
CA THR A 310 0.83 17.66 18.48
C THR A 310 0.09 16.45 17.90
N ASP A 311 -1.10 16.11 18.43
CA ASP A 311 -1.90 14.98 17.94
C ASP A 311 -2.41 15.22 16.51
N ILE A 312 -2.92 16.41 16.18
CA ILE A 312 -3.39 16.71 14.83
C ILE A 312 -2.22 16.71 13.84
N LYS A 313 -1.08 17.32 14.21
CA LYS A 313 0.11 17.27 13.35
C LYS A 313 0.60 15.84 13.17
N THR A 314 0.55 15.01 14.22
CA THR A 314 0.90 13.59 14.16
C THR A 314 0.01 12.85 13.17
N LEU A 315 -1.31 13.06 13.25
CA LEU A 315 -2.24 12.48 12.30
C LEU A 315 -1.94 12.88 10.85
N VAL A 316 -1.60 14.15 10.59
CA VAL A 316 -1.23 14.60 9.24
C VAL A 316 0.07 13.93 8.76
N VAL A 317 1.10 13.91 9.62
CA VAL A 317 2.41 13.32 9.28
C VAL A 317 2.34 11.80 9.14
N GLU A 318 1.47 11.10 9.87
CA GLU A 318 1.23 9.65 9.74
C GLU A 318 0.76 9.25 8.33
N HIS A 319 0.17 10.17 7.57
CA HIS A 319 -0.25 9.92 6.19
C HIS A 319 0.87 10.20 5.15
N VAL A 320 2.03 10.71 5.59
CA VAL A 320 3.21 10.86 4.73
C VAL A 320 3.98 9.55 4.76
N THR A 321 3.86 8.78 3.69
CA THR A 321 4.33 7.39 3.67
C THR A 321 5.77 7.21 3.19
N ARG A 322 6.32 8.18 2.43
CA ARG A 322 7.68 8.09 1.91
C ARG A 322 8.71 8.54 2.96
N PRO A 323 9.71 7.72 3.31
CA PRO A 323 10.75 8.11 4.27
C PRO A 323 11.56 9.34 3.85
N THR A 324 11.76 9.56 2.55
CA THR A 324 12.41 10.78 2.04
C THR A 324 11.60 12.03 2.38
N ASP A 325 10.28 11.94 2.27
CA ASP A 325 9.37 13.05 2.54
C ASP A 325 9.25 13.27 4.05
N LEU A 326 9.22 12.20 4.86
CA LEU A 326 9.32 12.28 6.32
C LEU A 326 10.67 12.89 6.76
N ARG A 327 11.79 12.55 6.12
CA ARG A 327 13.09 13.18 6.38
C ARG A 327 13.07 14.66 6.03
N ASN A 328 12.46 15.03 4.90
CA ASN A 328 12.30 16.43 4.52
C ASN A 328 11.44 17.18 5.54
N ILE A 329 10.39 16.56 6.08
CA ILE A 329 9.57 17.11 7.16
C ILE A 329 10.40 17.34 8.43
N CYS A 330 11.30 16.42 8.79
CA CYS A 330 12.20 16.59 9.93
C CYS A 330 13.10 17.83 9.79
N LEU A 331 13.47 18.20 8.56
CA LEU A 331 14.34 19.35 8.29
C LEU A 331 13.60 20.69 8.34
N VAL A 332 12.26 20.68 8.38
CA VAL A 332 11.46 21.92 8.38
C VAL A 332 11.61 22.67 9.71
N CYS A 333 11.40 21.99 10.85
CA CYS A 333 11.51 22.60 12.17
C CYS A 333 11.49 21.56 13.29
N LYS A 334 11.80 21.98 14.52
CA LYS A 334 11.91 21.09 15.69
C LYS A 334 10.64 20.32 16.03
N GLN A 335 9.45 20.93 15.98
CA GLN A 335 8.23 20.22 16.36
C GLN A 335 7.85 19.13 15.33
N LEU A 336 8.07 19.40 14.04
CA LEU A 336 7.82 18.42 12.99
C LEU A 336 8.88 17.33 12.95
N HIS A 337 10.11 17.66 13.33
CA HIS A 337 11.14 16.69 13.62
C HIS A 337 10.70 15.70 14.71
N GLU A 338 10.20 16.18 15.84
CA GLU A 338 9.70 15.32 16.94
C GLU A 338 8.56 14.41 16.50
N ILE A 339 7.68 14.89 15.62
CA ILE A 339 6.53 14.12 15.12
C ILE A 339 6.94 13.09 14.07
N ALA A 340 7.68 13.50 13.03
CA ALA A 340 8.06 12.63 11.92
C ALA A 340 9.06 11.55 12.34
N VAL A 341 9.90 11.83 13.34
CA VAL A 341 10.82 10.85 13.92
C VAL A 341 10.08 9.63 14.43
N ARG A 342 8.89 9.80 15.01
CA ARG A 342 8.10 8.67 15.52
C ARG A 342 7.82 7.63 14.43
N SER A 343 7.43 8.08 13.24
CA SER A 343 7.17 7.20 12.10
C SER A 343 8.46 6.67 11.48
N LEU A 344 9.50 7.49 11.39
CA LEU A 344 10.80 7.10 10.82
C LEU A 344 11.52 6.03 11.65
N TYR A 345 11.43 6.09 12.98
CA TYR A 345 12.10 5.18 13.91
C TYR A 345 11.22 4.01 14.35
N TYR A 346 9.97 3.92 13.89
CA TYR A 346 9.06 2.84 14.28
C TYR A 346 9.66 1.45 14.02
N GLU A 347 10.24 1.28 12.83
CA GLU A 347 10.92 0.07 12.39
C GLU A 347 12.36 0.42 11.99
N VAL A 348 13.32 -0.09 12.74
CA VAL A 348 14.74 0.19 12.54
C VAL A 348 15.41 -1.09 12.07
N THR A 349 16.08 -1.01 10.93
CA THR A 349 16.98 -2.07 10.45
C THR A 349 18.40 -1.56 10.39
N LEU A 350 19.33 -2.28 11.01
CA LEU A 350 20.76 -1.93 11.03
C LEU A 350 21.63 -3.14 10.70
N ASP A 351 22.77 -2.85 10.08
CA ASP A 351 23.84 -3.81 9.84
C ASP A 351 24.90 -3.58 10.93
N VAL A 352 25.31 -4.61 11.65
CA VAL A 352 26.27 -4.53 12.77
C VAL A 352 27.52 -5.36 12.48
N GLY A 353 28.62 -5.02 13.15
CA GLY A 353 29.92 -5.69 12.94
C GLY A 353 30.76 -5.11 11.80
N SER A 354 30.37 -3.95 11.25
CA SER A 354 31.25 -3.19 10.34
C SER A 354 32.07 -2.15 11.12
N PRO A 355 33.37 -1.98 10.80
CA PRO A 355 34.20 -0.94 11.43
C PRO A 355 33.80 0.49 11.04
N ASN A 356 33.00 0.69 9.99
CA ASN A 356 32.71 2.00 9.38
C ASN A 356 31.21 2.36 9.31
N ASP A 357 30.37 1.89 10.23
CA ASP A 357 28.94 2.22 10.16
C ASP A 357 28.59 3.59 10.78
N THR A 358 28.45 4.58 9.91
CA THR A 358 27.96 5.92 10.28
C THR A 358 26.52 5.93 10.79
N ARG A 359 25.68 4.97 10.40
CA ARG A 359 24.28 4.86 10.88
C ARG A 359 24.24 4.36 12.31
N LEU A 360 25.08 3.38 12.65
CA LEU A 360 25.20 2.84 13.99
C LEU A 360 25.68 3.93 14.98
N ALA A 361 26.67 4.73 14.60
CA ALA A 361 27.14 5.85 15.42
C ALA A 361 26.02 6.88 15.72
N ALA A 362 25.16 7.17 14.73
CA ALA A 362 24.02 8.06 14.93
C ALA A 362 22.93 7.44 15.83
N PHE A 363 22.69 6.13 15.71
CA PHE A 363 21.75 5.40 16.56
C PHE A 363 22.23 5.35 18.02
N LEU A 364 23.51 5.07 18.25
CA LEU A 364 24.14 4.95 19.56
C LEU A 364 24.32 6.30 20.29
N ASN A 365 23.88 7.41 19.71
CA ASN A 365 23.92 8.69 20.39
C ASN A 365 22.83 8.75 21.49
N PRO A 366 23.18 8.93 22.78
CA PRO A 366 22.19 9.01 23.86
C PRO A 366 21.20 10.17 23.73
N LYS A 367 21.52 11.20 22.92
CA LYS A 367 20.65 12.34 22.61
C LYS A 367 19.72 12.07 21.42
N ASN A 368 19.72 10.86 20.86
CA ASN A 368 18.86 10.51 19.74
C ASN A 368 17.40 10.43 20.19
N ILE A 369 16.60 11.42 19.75
CA ILE A 369 15.17 11.53 20.08
C ILE A 369 14.31 10.42 19.45
N GLY A 370 14.86 9.64 18.53
CA GLY A 370 14.18 8.50 17.89
C GLY A 370 14.14 7.23 18.75
N LEU A 371 15.07 7.05 19.69
CA LEU A 371 15.18 5.83 20.49
C LEU A 371 13.87 5.44 21.23
N PRO A 372 13.11 6.37 21.85
CA PRO A 372 11.84 6.04 22.51
C PRO A 372 10.73 5.56 21.57
N HIS A 373 10.88 5.77 20.26
CA HIS A 373 9.89 5.45 19.25
C HIS A 373 10.15 4.13 18.52
N VAL A 374 11.28 3.47 18.80
CA VAL A 374 11.60 2.15 18.24
C VAL A 374 10.61 1.12 18.76
N ARG A 375 9.91 0.44 17.85
CA ARG A 375 8.99 -0.67 18.15
C ARG A 375 9.47 -1.99 17.58
N LYS A 376 10.11 -1.96 16.41
CA LYS A 376 10.74 -3.13 15.79
C LYS A 376 12.21 -2.86 15.56
N LEU A 377 13.05 -3.80 15.95
CA LEU A 377 14.48 -3.76 15.73
C LEU A 377 14.92 -5.03 15.01
N ASP A 378 15.39 -4.87 13.77
CA ASP A 378 15.90 -5.95 12.93
C ASP A 378 17.40 -5.74 12.71
N LEU A 379 18.22 -6.72 13.07
CA LEU A 379 19.67 -6.62 13.03
C LEU A 379 20.29 -7.67 12.12
N TYR A 380 21.26 -7.25 11.32
CA TYR A 380 21.99 -8.06 10.35
C TYR A 380 23.49 -7.98 10.62
N LEU A 381 24.26 -9.01 10.26
CA LEU A 381 25.70 -8.83 10.15
C LEU A 381 26.03 -8.08 8.87
N ALA A 382 26.87 -7.05 8.98
CA ALA A 382 27.33 -6.30 7.83
C ALA A 382 28.17 -7.17 6.89
N ASP A 383 28.03 -7.01 5.58
CA ASP A 383 28.92 -7.69 4.63
C ASP A 383 30.28 -6.97 4.59
N VAL A 384 31.33 -7.60 5.13
CA VAL A 384 32.68 -7.05 5.25
C VAL A 384 33.73 -8.06 4.77
N GLN A 385 34.78 -7.55 4.12
CA GLN A 385 35.88 -8.37 3.58
C GLN A 385 36.66 -9.11 4.69
N ASP A 386 36.92 -8.42 5.80
CA ASP A 386 37.57 -9.01 6.99
C ASP A 386 36.51 -9.32 8.05
N LYS A 387 36.24 -10.61 8.26
CA LYS A 387 35.29 -11.10 9.27
C LYS A 387 35.93 -11.31 10.64
N CYS A 388 37.23 -11.04 10.78
CA CYS A 388 37.94 -11.18 12.06
C CYS A 388 37.33 -10.25 13.12
N ASN A 389 36.95 -10.80 14.27
CA ASN A 389 36.27 -10.10 15.38
C ASN A 389 34.90 -9.46 15.04
N GLN A 390 34.34 -9.72 13.85
CA GLN A 390 33.06 -9.14 13.43
C GLN A 390 31.93 -9.43 14.43
N GLN A 391 31.83 -10.69 14.88
CA GLN A 391 30.81 -11.12 15.84
C GLN A 391 30.95 -10.40 17.18
N GLN A 392 32.18 -10.25 17.70
CA GLN A 392 32.43 -9.54 18.96
C GLN A 392 32.05 -8.06 18.85
N GLN A 393 32.35 -7.42 17.71
CA GLN A 393 31.94 -6.03 17.46
C GLN A 393 30.42 -5.90 17.37
N ALA A 394 29.75 -6.84 16.70
CA ALA A 394 28.30 -6.90 16.63
C ALA A 394 27.69 -7.06 18.03
N ASP A 395 28.16 -8.01 18.83
CA ASP A 395 27.67 -8.27 20.18
C ASP A 395 27.84 -7.06 21.10
N PHE A 396 28.97 -6.36 21.00
CA PHE A 396 29.21 -5.12 21.74
C PHE A 396 28.24 -4.00 21.31
N ALA A 397 28.05 -3.81 20.00
CA ALA A 397 27.11 -2.82 19.48
C ALA A 397 25.67 -3.12 19.94
N ILE A 398 25.23 -4.37 19.83
CA ILE A 398 23.91 -4.83 20.27
C ILE A 398 23.71 -4.55 21.75
N ARG A 399 24.71 -4.88 22.58
CA ARG A 399 24.65 -4.59 24.02
C ARG A 399 24.46 -3.11 24.29
N MET A 400 25.24 -2.25 23.64
CA MET A 400 25.08 -0.80 23.77
C MET A 400 23.69 -0.32 23.34
N MET A 401 23.16 -0.85 22.24
CA MET A 401 21.82 -0.51 21.76
C MET A 401 20.75 -0.89 22.79
N LEU A 402 20.81 -2.11 23.34
CA LEU A 402 19.88 -2.58 24.36
C LEU A 402 19.96 -1.73 25.63
N GLU A 403 21.16 -1.28 26.02
CA GLU A 403 21.37 -0.39 27.17
C GLU A 403 20.77 1.01 26.93
N LEU A 404 20.88 1.55 25.72
CA LEU A 404 20.35 2.87 25.38
C LEU A 404 18.83 2.89 25.15
N LEU A 405 18.25 1.77 24.72
CA LEU A 405 16.81 1.69 24.51
C LEU A 405 16.04 1.82 25.84
N PRO A 406 14.97 2.64 25.89
CA PRO A 406 14.05 2.67 27.01
C PRO A 406 13.43 1.29 27.30
N GLU A 407 13.08 1.03 28.55
CA GLU A 407 12.47 -0.25 28.93
C GLU A 407 11.06 -0.41 28.37
N ASN A 408 10.69 -1.64 28.03
CA ASN A 408 9.35 -2.05 27.63
C ASN A 408 8.75 -1.29 26.43
N ILE A 409 9.58 -0.91 25.46
CA ILE A 409 9.14 -0.25 24.22
C ILE A 409 9.09 -1.19 23.03
N LEU A 410 9.91 -2.24 22.99
CA LEU A 410 9.99 -3.11 21.82
C LEU A 410 8.75 -4.02 21.72
N GLU A 411 8.19 -4.08 20.52
CA GLU A 411 7.18 -5.05 20.12
C GLU A 411 7.82 -6.28 19.44
N LYS A 412 8.95 -6.08 18.73
CA LYS A 412 9.71 -7.12 18.01
C LYS A 412 11.21 -6.85 18.08
N PHE A 413 11.99 -7.90 18.27
CA PHE A 413 13.43 -7.95 18.05
C PHE A 413 13.74 -9.17 17.18
N SER A 414 14.60 -9.02 16.17
CA SER A 414 15.07 -10.13 15.34
C SER A 414 16.55 -10.02 15.01
N TRP A 415 17.20 -11.18 14.98
CA TRP A 415 18.61 -11.38 14.60
C TRP A 415 18.67 -12.27 13.36
N HIS A 416 19.08 -11.69 12.23
CA HIS A 416 18.95 -12.31 10.90
C HIS A 416 20.19 -13.01 10.30
N PRO A 417 21.42 -13.00 10.85
CA PRO A 417 22.53 -13.73 10.23
C PRO A 417 22.48 -15.25 10.47
N TRP A 418 21.42 -15.76 11.13
CA TRP A 418 21.25 -17.16 11.54
C TRP A 418 22.48 -17.76 12.26
N SER A 419 23.41 -16.92 12.71
CA SER A 419 24.51 -17.28 13.60
C SER A 419 24.02 -17.29 15.04
N PRO A 420 24.66 -18.08 15.93
CA PRO A 420 24.30 -18.12 17.34
C PRO A 420 24.29 -16.72 17.95
N PHE A 421 23.15 -16.34 18.53
CA PHE A 421 22.99 -15.05 19.19
C PHE A 421 23.60 -15.08 20.59
N ASN A 422 24.19 -13.96 21.01
CA ASN A 422 24.85 -13.90 22.31
C ASN A 422 23.84 -14.04 23.48
N GLY A 423 24.03 -15.06 24.31
CA GLY A 423 23.12 -15.40 25.40
C GLY A 423 23.03 -14.31 26.49
N ASP A 424 24.12 -13.60 26.79
CA ASP A 424 24.10 -12.48 27.74
C ASP A 424 23.24 -11.31 27.24
N ASN A 425 23.34 -11.01 25.94
CA ASN A 425 22.52 -9.99 25.29
C ASN A 425 21.04 -10.40 25.27
N LEU A 426 20.72 -11.69 25.12
CA LEU A 426 19.33 -12.18 25.23
C LEU A 426 18.77 -11.97 26.64
N VAL A 427 19.53 -12.32 27.68
CA VAL A 427 19.13 -12.10 29.07
C VAL A 427 18.92 -10.61 29.35
N LEU A 428 19.79 -9.73 28.84
CA LEU A 428 19.63 -8.27 28.94
C LEU A 428 18.36 -7.79 28.22
N LEU A 429 18.11 -8.27 27.00
CA LEU A 429 16.91 -7.95 26.23
C LEU A 429 15.66 -8.28 27.03
N TYR A 430 15.57 -9.48 27.60
CA TYR A 430 14.40 -9.92 28.38
C TYR A 430 14.27 -9.18 29.71
N LYS A 431 15.38 -8.81 30.37
CA LYS A 431 15.33 -7.96 31.57
C LYS A 431 14.70 -6.60 31.27
N LYS A 432 15.01 -5.99 30.11
CA LYS A 432 14.56 -4.63 29.75
C LYS A 432 13.24 -4.59 28.98
N GLN A 433 12.90 -5.61 28.20
CA GLN A 433 11.79 -5.58 27.24
C GLN A 433 10.76 -6.68 27.51
N LYS A 434 9.83 -6.42 28.45
CA LYS A 434 8.78 -7.37 28.87
C LYS A 434 7.45 -7.20 28.10
N LYS A 435 7.36 -6.25 27.17
CA LYS A 435 6.14 -5.96 26.38
C LYS A 435 6.22 -6.44 24.93
N MET A 436 7.19 -7.30 24.62
CA MET A 436 7.35 -7.84 23.28
C MET A 436 6.12 -8.68 22.88
N ARG A 437 5.73 -8.54 21.62
CA ARG A 437 4.59 -9.25 21.01
C ARG A 437 5.05 -10.44 20.17
N TRP A 438 6.32 -10.45 19.78
CA TRP A 438 6.97 -11.51 19.01
C TRP A 438 8.23 -11.95 19.75
N LEU A 439 8.33 -13.25 20.05
CA LEU A 439 9.55 -13.89 20.54
C LEU A 439 10.09 -14.93 19.54
N GLU A 440 11.40 -15.10 19.52
CA GLU A 440 12.09 -16.03 18.63
C GLU A 440 12.96 -17.01 19.44
N GLY A 441 12.78 -18.30 19.20
CA GLY A 441 13.62 -19.39 19.67
C GLY A 441 14.72 -19.68 18.66
N ILE A 442 15.85 -18.97 18.77
CA ILE A 442 17.00 -19.04 17.87
C ILE A 442 18.20 -19.70 18.56
N ALA A 443 19.21 -20.07 17.76
CA ALA A 443 20.50 -20.56 18.24
C ALA A 443 21.18 -19.54 19.16
N LEU A 444 21.80 -20.03 20.25
CA LEU A 444 22.53 -19.23 21.23
C LEU A 444 23.96 -19.72 21.37
N ASP A 445 24.90 -18.82 21.63
CA ASP A 445 26.30 -19.15 21.89
C ASP A 445 26.52 -19.88 23.24
N LYS A 446 25.56 -19.79 24.16
CA LYS A 446 25.51 -20.49 25.43
C LYS A 446 24.07 -20.70 25.92
N ASP A 447 23.85 -21.74 26.74
CA ASP A 447 22.56 -21.97 27.40
C ASP A 447 22.33 -20.95 28.53
N VAL A 448 21.21 -20.23 28.46
CA VAL A 448 20.80 -19.21 29.42
C VAL A 448 19.39 -19.43 29.97
N ILE A 449 18.76 -20.59 29.74
CA ILE A 449 17.38 -20.85 30.14
C ILE A 449 17.19 -20.66 31.66
N GLU A 450 18.11 -21.18 32.47
CA GLU A 450 18.05 -21.03 33.93
C GLU A 450 18.32 -19.60 34.41
N GLU A 451 19.06 -18.81 33.64
CA GLU A 451 19.27 -17.38 33.93
C GLU A 451 18.01 -16.57 33.59
N ILE A 452 17.36 -16.87 32.47
CA ILE A 452 16.10 -16.25 32.06
C ILE A 452 15.00 -16.51 33.08
N LYS A 453 14.88 -17.75 33.60
CA LYS A 453 13.90 -18.10 34.65
C LYS A 453 14.08 -17.31 35.95
N LYS A 454 15.30 -16.81 36.23
CA LYS A 454 15.62 -15.99 37.40
C LYS A 454 15.31 -14.50 37.22
N ILE A 455 14.87 -14.07 36.04
CA ILE A 455 14.47 -12.67 35.78
C ILE A 455 13.25 -12.32 36.63
N SER A 456 13.28 -11.14 37.25
CA SER A 456 12.13 -10.62 38.01
C SER A 456 10.92 -10.43 37.10
N ASP A 457 9.74 -10.86 37.56
CA ASP A 457 8.50 -10.89 36.76
C ASP A 457 8.61 -11.74 35.47
N PHE A 458 9.25 -12.92 35.54
CA PHE A 458 9.40 -13.83 34.39
C PHE A 458 8.11 -14.04 33.58
N GLU A 459 6.96 -14.26 34.24
CA GLU A 459 5.68 -14.46 33.55
C GLU A 459 5.24 -13.25 32.71
N LYS A 460 5.61 -12.01 33.09
CA LYS A 460 5.26 -10.80 32.31
C LYS A 460 5.89 -10.80 30.91
N LEU A 461 6.99 -11.52 30.71
CA LEU A 461 7.64 -11.64 29.40
C LEU A 461 6.69 -12.19 28.33
N PHE A 462 5.75 -13.05 28.75
CA PHE A 462 4.91 -13.82 27.83
C PHE A 462 3.47 -13.30 27.73
N GLU A 463 3.04 -12.39 28.61
CA GLU A 463 1.66 -11.88 28.68
C GLU A 463 1.19 -11.24 27.37
N ASN A 464 2.08 -10.50 26.70
CA ASN A 464 1.79 -9.74 25.49
C ASN A 464 2.12 -10.50 24.20
N VAL A 465 2.67 -11.71 24.31
CA VAL A 465 3.17 -12.48 23.16
C VAL A 465 2.00 -13.00 22.34
N LYS A 466 2.01 -12.64 21.06
CA LYS A 466 1.01 -13.04 20.06
C LYS A 466 1.62 -13.88 18.96
N LYS A 467 2.94 -13.79 18.74
CA LYS A 467 3.67 -14.49 17.69
C LYS A 467 4.91 -15.15 18.26
N ILE A 468 5.18 -16.37 17.81
CA ILE A 468 6.41 -17.07 18.15
C ILE A 468 7.05 -17.65 16.89
N GLY A 469 8.33 -17.36 16.68
CA GLY A 469 9.18 -18.06 15.73
C GLY A 469 10.04 -19.10 16.47
N LEU A 470 10.06 -20.33 15.99
CA LEU A 470 10.77 -21.46 16.60
C LEU A 470 11.72 -22.03 15.54
N TYR A 471 13.02 -21.96 15.81
CA TYR A 471 14.07 -22.33 14.87
C TYR A 471 15.04 -23.35 15.48
N PRO A 472 14.56 -24.53 15.92
CA PRO A 472 15.43 -25.52 16.54
C PRO A 472 16.43 -26.13 15.56
N ASP A 473 17.69 -26.18 15.99
CA ASP A 473 18.84 -26.79 15.31
C ASP A 473 19.64 -27.74 16.22
N SER A 474 19.34 -27.73 17.53
CA SER A 474 20.06 -28.41 18.60
C SER A 474 19.10 -28.77 19.74
N ARG A 475 19.53 -29.61 20.70
CA ARG A 475 18.69 -30.00 21.84
C ARG A 475 18.46 -28.83 22.80
N GLU A 476 19.48 -28.00 22.99
CA GLU A 476 19.45 -26.80 23.82
C GLU A 476 18.42 -25.80 23.27
N VAL A 477 18.40 -25.58 21.95
CA VAL A 477 17.41 -24.69 21.32
C VAL A 477 16.00 -25.31 21.32
N LEU A 478 15.86 -26.64 21.28
CA LEU A 478 14.56 -27.30 21.50
C LEU A 478 14.01 -27.01 22.89
N ASP A 479 14.83 -27.08 23.94
CA ASP A 479 14.43 -26.76 25.31
C ASP A 479 14.09 -25.27 25.47
N TYR A 480 14.83 -24.39 24.78
CA TYR A 480 14.50 -22.97 24.72
C TYR A 480 13.15 -22.72 24.02
N CYS A 481 12.93 -23.35 22.86
CA CYS A 481 11.65 -23.32 22.15
C CYS A 481 10.50 -23.83 23.03
N HIS A 482 10.71 -24.92 23.77
CA HIS A 482 9.75 -25.46 24.72
C HIS A 482 9.34 -24.40 25.78
N MET A 483 10.31 -23.70 26.36
CA MET A 483 10.04 -22.63 27.34
C MET A 483 9.13 -21.55 26.74
N LEU A 484 9.41 -21.10 25.51
CA LEU A 484 8.61 -20.06 24.85
C LEU A 484 7.17 -20.53 24.62
N VAL A 485 6.97 -21.74 24.09
CA VAL A 485 5.63 -22.29 23.81
C VAL A 485 4.85 -22.52 25.11
N LYS A 486 5.49 -23.08 26.14
CA LYS A 486 4.83 -23.41 27.42
C LYS A 486 4.28 -22.18 28.15
N HIS A 487 5.02 -21.07 28.16
CA HIS A 487 4.64 -19.89 28.93
C HIS A 487 3.77 -18.90 28.13
N SER A 488 3.77 -18.97 26.80
CA SER A 488 3.00 -18.06 25.95
C SER A 488 1.58 -18.58 25.69
N LYS A 489 0.61 -18.12 26.49
CA LYS A 489 -0.77 -18.65 26.45
C LYS A 489 -1.68 -18.04 25.36
N ASN A 490 -1.38 -16.84 24.88
CA ASN A 490 -2.26 -16.05 24.00
C ASN A 490 -1.77 -15.97 22.55
N VAL A 491 -1.01 -16.97 22.11
CA VAL A 491 -0.35 -17.01 20.81
C VAL A 491 -1.39 -17.20 19.70
N GLU A 492 -1.28 -16.34 18.68
CA GLU A 492 -2.13 -16.38 17.49
C GLU A 492 -1.37 -16.88 16.26
N LYS A 493 -0.03 -16.81 16.26
CA LYS A 493 0.83 -17.27 15.17
C LYS A 493 2.02 -18.06 15.68
N ILE A 494 2.24 -19.24 15.08
CA ILE A 494 3.46 -20.03 15.27
C ILE A 494 4.15 -20.23 13.92
N THR A 495 5.44 -19.89 13.86
CA THR A 495 6.34 -20.30 12.79
C THR A 495 7.31 -21.33 13.38
N LEU A 496 7.37 -22.52 12.79
CA LEU A 496 8.25 -23.60 13.21
C LEU A 496 9.10 -24.03 12.02
N HIS A 497 10.42 -23.88 12.14
CA HIS A 497 11.40 -24.24 11.12
C HIS A 497 12.49 -25.10 11.76
N ALA A 498 12.50 -26.40 11.47
CA ALA A 498 13.52 -27.31 11.97
C ALA A 498 14.77 -27.30 11.07
N SER A 499 15.86 -26.72 11.57
CA SER A 499 17.12 -26.54 10.83
C SER A 499 18.23 -27.42 11.40
N PHE A 500 17.97 -28.72 11.54
CA PHE A 500 19.00 -29.71 11.86
C PHE A 500 19.70 -30.09 10.54
N GLU A 501 20.67 -29.31 10.08
CA GLU A 501 21.32 -29.54 8.77
C GLU A 501 21.90 -30.96 8.62
N GLU A 502 21.89 -31.46 7.37
CA GLU A 502 21.95 -32.89 7.01
C GLU A 502 23.33 -33.57 7.13
N ASN A 503 24.40 -32.90 7.58
CA ASN A 503 25.73 -33.53 7.68
C ASN A 503 26.53 -33.33 8.98
N ASP A 504 26.06 -32.52 9.94
CA ASP A 504 26.76 -32.33 11.24
C ASP A 504 25.83 -32.31 12.47
N SER A 505 24.54 -32.60 12.31
CA SER A 505 23.64 -32.76 13.48
C SER A 505 24.07 -33.99 14.30
N PRO A 506 24.38 -33.86 15.60
CA PRO A 506 24.73 -34.99 16.45
C PRO A 506 23.53 -35.92 16.72
N ILE A 507 22.32 -35.56 16.29
CA ILE A 507 21.08 -36.30 16.55
C ILE A 507 20.57 -36.96 15.26
N PRO A 508 20.42 -38.30 15.22
CA PRO A 508 19.90 -39.01 14.06
C PRO A 508 18.47 -38.57 13.69
N PRO A 509 18.12 -38.44 12.39
CA PRO A 509 16.76 -38.07 11.95
C PRO A 509 15.63 -38.96 12.48
N ARG A 510 15.93 -40.24 12.77
CA ARG A 510 14.98 -41.21 13.35
C ARG A 510 14.58 -40.85 14.79
N GLU A 511 15.45 -40.19 15.54
CA GLU A 511 15.14 -39.71 16.90
C GLU A 511 14.48 -38.34 16.87
N LEU A 512 14.82 -37.49 15.89
CA LEU A 512 14.26 -36.16 15.73
C LEU A 512 12.77 -36.18 15.38
N ASN A 513 12.38 -37.04 14.43
CA ASN A 513 11.06 -37.03 13.79
C ASN A 513 10.10 -38.06 14.38
N ASP A 514 8.80 -37.77 14.30
CA ASP A 514 7.74 -38.71 14.67
C ASP A 514 7.83 -40.00 13.83
N SER A 515 7.51 -41.12 14.46
CA SER A 515 7.51 -42.45 13.84
C SER A 515 6.20 -43.18 14.13
N SER A 516 6.00 -44.36 13.53
CA SER A 516 4.85 -45.22 13.81
C SER A 516 4.74 -45.65 15.28
N THR A 517 5.85 -45.61 16.04
CA THR A 517 5.88 -46.01 17.45
C THR A 517 5.69 -44.86 18.44
N GLY A 518 5.72 -43.60 17.99
CA GLY A 518 5.54 -42.45 18.87
C GLY A 518 6.18 -41.14 18.37
N PRO A 519 6.01 -40.05 19.13
CA PRO A 519 6.53 -38.72 18.79
C PRO A 519 8.06 -38.66 18.88
N GLY A 520 8.70 -37.95 17.95
CA GLY A 520 10.15 -37.71 17.95
C GLY A 520 10.55 -36.57 18.88
N LEU A 521 11.84 -36.25 18.99
CA LEU A 521 12.35 -35.19 19.88
C LEU A 521 11.75 -33.81 19.59
N ILE A 522 11.54 -33.45 18.31
CA ILE A 522 10.96 -32.14 17.96
C ILE A 522 9.57 -31.99 18.61
N THR A 523 8.71 -32.99 18.42
CA THR A 523 7.33 -32.97 18.95
C THR A 523 7.31 -33.21 20.46
N SER A 524 8.06 -34.20 20.95
CA SER A 524 8.03 -34.65 22.34
C SER A 524 8.67 -33.65 23.31
N THR A 525 9.76 -32.98 22.93
CA THR A 525 10.42 -31.98 23.78
C THR A 525 9.64 -30.66 23.77
N MET A 526 9.40 -30.10 22.57
CA MET A 526 8.82 -28.77 22.42
C MET A 526 7.40 -28.69 22.99
N PHE A 527 6.60 -29.74 22.78
CA PHE A 527 5.23 -29.84 23.29
C PHE A 527 5.10 -30.75 24.52
N SER A 528 6.19 -31.04 25.24
CA SER A 528 6.17 -31.94 26.42
C SER A 528 5.10 -31.57 27.46
N HIS A 529 4.85 -30.27 27.68
CA HIS A 529 3.81 -29.77 28.60
C HIS A 529 2.37 -30.09 28.18
N MET A 530 2.16 -30.55 26.95
CA MET A 530 0.87 -30.98 26.41
C MET A 530 0.70 -32.51 26.46
N GLN A 531 1.66 -33.26 26.98
CA GLN A 531 1.53 -34.72 27.10
C GLN A 531 0.61 -35.13 28.27
N PRO A 532 -0.17 -36.22 28.14
CA PRO A 532 -0.36 -37.02 26.92
C PRO A 532 -1.23 -36.29 25.89
N PHE A 533 -0.82 -36.33 24.61
CA PHE A 533 -1.43 -35.54 23.54
C PHE A 533 -2.91 -35.87 23.28
N GLU A 534 -3.38 -37.06 23.65
CA GLU A 534 -4.78 -37.48 23.57
C GLU A 534 -5.72 -36.65 24.45
N LYS A 535 -5.18 -36.04 25.52
CA LYS A 535 -5.96 -35.30 26.53
C LYS A 535 -5.63 -33.82 26.55
N CYS A 536 -4.77 -33.36 25.63
CA CYS A 536 -4.35 -31.97 25.59
C CYS A 536 -5.47 -31.05 25.08
N THR A 537 -5.39 -29.78 25.47
CA THR A 537 -6.24 -28.75 24.86
C THR A 537 -5.51 -28.20 23.64
N PRO A 538 -6.08 -28.30 22.43
CA PRO A 538 -5.43 -27.79 21.23
C PRO A 538 -5.24 -26.27 21.29
N ALA A 539 -4.12 -25.78 20.77
CA ALA A 539 -3.85 -24.36 20.65
C ALA A 539 -4.73 -23.73 19.54
N ALA A 540 -5.48 -22.69 19.89
CA ALA A 540 -6.31 -21.95 18.95
C ALA A 540 -5.46 -20.89 18.22
N LEU A 541 -4.92 -21.25 17.06
CA LEU A 541 -4.09 -20.38 16.24
C LEU A 541 -4.90 -19.74 15.10
N LYS A 542 -4.45 -18.57 14.65
CA LYS A 542 -4.92 -17.91 13.42
C LYS A 542 -4.00 -18.19 12.24
N GLU A 543 -2.69 -18.32 12.49
CA GLU A 543 -1.68 -18.55 11.46
C GLU A 543 -0.70 -19.63 11.90
N ILE A 544 -0.35 -20.54 10.99
CA ILE A 544 0.69 -21.54 11.20
C ILE A 544 1.64 -21.58 10.01
N THR A 545 2.93 -21.66 10.30
CA THR A 545 3.98 -21.88 9.29
C THR A 545 4.84 -23.04 9.76
N LEU A 546 4.91 -24.10 8.95
CA LEU A 546 5.75 -25.26 9.19
C LEU A 546 6.79 -25.37 8.08
N GLN A 547 8.06 -25.53 8.45
CA GLN A 547 9.16 -25.64 7.51
C GLN A 547 10.14 -26.73 7.91
N LYS A 548 10.51 -27.60 6.96
CA LYS A 548 11.42 -28.74 7.20
C LYS A 548 10.98 -29.68 8.33
N ILE A 549 9.66 -29.74 8.61
CA ILE A 549 9.08 -30.67 9.58
C ILE A 549 8.60 -31.93 8.87
N ASN A 550 8.96 -33.11 9.39
CA ASN A 550 8.42 -34.37 8.89
C ASN A 550 7.02 -34.63 9.46
N LEU A 551 6.01 -34.48 8.62
CA LEU A 551 4.60 -34.58 8.95
C LEU A 551 4.00 -35.97 8.71
N ARG A 552 4.73 -36.90 8.08
CA ARG A 552 4.18 -38.21 7.66
C ARG A 552 3.53 -38.99 8.81
N TYR A 553 4.20 -39.03 9.97
CA TYR A 553 3.65 -39.62 11.20
C TYR A 553 3.16 -38.58 12.21
N ALA A 554 3.56 -37.32 12.05
CA ALA A 554 3.21 -36.24 12.97
C ALA A 554 1.85 -35.60 12.67
N ALA A 555 1.28 -35.75 11.47
CA ALA A 555 0.05 -35.07 11.04
C ALA A 555 -1.11 -35.20 12.03
N ASN A 556 -1.39 -36.43 12.50
CA ASN A 556 -2.43 -36.66 13.50
C ASN A 556 -2.09 -36.02 14.86
N THR A 557 -0.83 -36.07 15.28
CA THR A 557 -0.37 -35.42 16.52
C THR A 557 -0.53 -33.91 16.44
N TYR A 558 -0.12 -33.28 15.33
CA TYR A 558 -0.27 -31.84 15.11
C TYR A 558 -1.75 -31.42 15.07
N CYS A 559 -2.63 -32.24 14.51
CA CYS A 559 -4.08 -32.02 14.56
C CYS A 559 -4.68 -32.18 15.97
N LYS A 560 -3.99 -32.82 16.91
CA LYS A 560 -4.37 -32.84 18.34
C LYS A 560 -3.80 -31.62 19.08
N LEU A 561 -2.60 -31.19 18.70
CA LEU A 561 -1.91 -30.04 19.30
C LEU A 561 -2.53 -28.70 18.90
N ILE A 562 -3.14 -28.60 17.71
CA ILE A 562 -3.58 -27.35 17.11
C ILE A 562 -5.03 -27.47 16.64
N ASP A 563 -5.86 -26.48 17.00
CA ASP A 563 -7.22 -26.37 16.48
C ASP A 563 -7.21 -25.74 15.08
N PHE A 564 -7.12 -26.56 14.04
CA PHE A 564 -7.10 -26.08 12.65
C PHE A 564 -8.40 -25.40 12.20
N ARG A 565 -9.51 -25.56 12.93
CA ARG A 565 -10.78 -24.88 12.60
C ARG A 565 -10.65 -23.37 12.73
N THR A 566 -9.83 -22.89 13.67
CA THR A 566 -9.60 -21.46 13.91
C THR A 566 -8.53 -20.86 12.98
N VAL A 567 -7.75 -21.70 12.29
CA VAL A 567 -6.64 -21.29 11.46
C VAL A 567 -7.14 -20.67 10.15
N LYS A 568 -6.62 -19.49 9.83
CA LYS A 568 -6.91 -18.73 8.61
C LYS A 568 -5.77 -18.76 7.60
N SER A 569 -4.54 -19.01 8.04
CA SER A 569 -3.36 -19.08 7.18
C SER A 569 -2.57 -20.34 7.49
N ILE A 570 -2.37 -21.18 6.47
CA ILE A 570 -1.51 -22.37 6.53
C ILE A 570 -0.37 -22.18 5.53
N ARG A 571 0.86 -22.29 6.01
CA ARG A 571 2.06 -22.26 5.18
C ARG A 571 2.92 -23.49 5.45
N LEU A 572 3.20 -24.27 4.42
CA LEU A 572 3.99 -25.51 4.50
C LEU A 572 5.16 -25.39 3.52
N PHE A 573 6.39 -25.50 4.02
CA PHE A 573 7.60 -25.32 3.23
C PHE A 573 8.56 -26.50 3.40
N ALA A 574 8.77 -27.28 2.35
CA ALA A 574 9.68 -28.43 2.37
C ALA A 574 9.40 -29.40 3.54
N CYS A 575 8.11 -29.62 3.85
CA CYS A 575 7.69 -30.58 4.86
C CYS A 575 7.48 -31.95 4.21
N ALA A 576 8.31 -32.93 4.57
CA ALA A 576 8.09 -34.32 4.16
C ALA A 576 6.77 -34.82 4.75
N GLY A 577 5.89 -35.43 3.95
CA GLY A 577 4.58 -35.88 4.44
C GLY A 577 3.53 -34.76 4.59
N ALA A 578 3.69 -33.61 3.94
CA ALA A 578 2.72 -32.52 3.97
C ALA A 578 1.35 -32.94 3.38
N ASP A 579 1.36 -33.84 2.40
CA ASP A 579 0.21 -34.58 1.87
C ASP A 579 -0.59 -35.28 2.97
N ALA A 580 0.08 -35.94 3.92
CA ALA A 580 -0.57 -36.61 5.04
C ALA A 580 -1.28 -35.62 5.97
N LEU A 581 -0.73 -34.41 6.15
CA LEU A 581 -1.42 -33.34 6.90
C LEU A 581 -2.66 -32.86 6.16
N LEU A 582 -2.58 -32.57 4.86
CA LEU A 582 -3.76 -32.15 4.09
C LEU A 582 -4.85 -33.23 4.06
N ALA A 583 -4.48 -34.50 3.92
CA ALA A 583 -5.40 -35.63 4.01
C ALA A 583 -6.07 -35.73 5.38
N GLU A 584 -5.32 -35.49 6.47
CA GLU A 584 -5.87 -35.51 7.83
C GLU A 584 -6.81 -34.32 8.08
N LEU A 585 -6.48 -33.13 7.56
CA LEU A 585 -7.32 -31.92 7.63
C LEU A 585 -8.58 -32.00 6.79
N SER A 586 -8.56 -32.80 5.72
CA SER A 586 -9.71 -33.03 4.83
C SER A 586 -10.85 -33.78 5.53
N LYS A 587 -10.64 -34.29 6.75
CA LYS A 587 -11.71 -34.83 7.60
C LYS A 587 -12.59 -33.69 8.13
N SER A 588 -13.91 -33.82 8.00
CA SER A 588 -14.88 -32.74 8.28
C SER A 588 -14.77 -32.11 9.67
N THR A 589 -14.29 -32.84 10.68
CA THR A 589 -14.12 -32.34 12.05
C THR A 589 -12.89 -31.45 12.25
N LYS A 590 -11.95 -31.45 11.30
CA LYS A 590 -10.65 -30.76 11.39
C LYS A 590 -10.47 -29.65 10.34
N LEU A 591 -11.41 -29.53 9.40
CA LEU A 591 -11.34 -28.59 8.30
C LEU A 591 -11.37 -27.13 8.80
N PRO A 592 -10.48 -26.24 8.31
CA PRO A 592 -10.55 -24.81 8.62
C PRO A 592 -11.88 -24.18 8.22
N GLU A 593 -12.51 -23.39 9.11
CA GLU A 593 -13.81 -22.78 8.82
C GLU A 593 -13.71 -21.64 7.79
N LYS A 594 -12.61 -20.86 7.83
CA LYS A 594 -12.38 -19.69 6.98
C LYS A 594 -10.91 -19.57 6.58
N LEU A 595 -10.44 -20.49 5.74
CA LEU A 595 -9.06 -20.44 5.23
C LEU A 595 -8.93 -19.27 4.24
N GLU A 596 -8.13 -18.27 4.59
CA GLU A 596 -7.86 -17.08 3.76
C GLU A 596 -6.54 -17.22 3.00
N THR A 597 -5.56 -17.96 3.51
CA THR A 597 -4.22 -18.11 2.92
C THR A 597 -3.75 -19.56 2.96
N LEU A 598 -3.30 -20.07 1.81
CA LEU A 598 -2.64 -21.35 1.68
C LEU A 598 -1.34 -21.18 0.87
N GLU A 599 -0.20 -21.50 1.48
CA GLU A 599 1.09 -21.58 0.80
C GLU A 599 1.62 -23.00 0.97
N PHE A 600 1.80 -23.71 -0.15
CA PHE A 600 2.14 -25.12 -0.17
C PHE A 600 3.35 -25.35 -1.08
N LYS A 601 4.51 -25.57 -0.46
CA LYS A 601 5.78 -25.87 -1.11
C LYS A 601 6.22 -27.28 -0.75
N HIS A 602 6.19 -28.19 -1.71
CA HIS A 602 6.34 -29.62 -1.49
C HIS A 602 7.03 -30.35 -2.65
N ASP A 603 7.85 -31.34 -2.31
CA ASP A 603 8.44 -32.26 -3.28
C ASP A 603 7.46 -33.42 -3.46
N ASP A 604 6.86 -33.54 -4.65
CA ASP A 604 5.89 -34.60 -4.94
C ASP A 604 6.60 -35.95 -5.18
N ASN A 605 5.81 -37.01 -5.23
CA ASN A 605 6.27 -38.35 -5.51
C ASN A 605 5.84 -38.83 -6.90
N ASN A 606 6.31 -40.02 -7.28
CA ASN A 606 5.98 -40.62 -8.58
C ASN A 606 4.47 -40.88 -8.78
N GLU A 607 3.67 -40.91 -7.71
CA GLU A 607 2.23 -41.18 -7.73
C GLU A 607 1.40 -39.88 -7.70
N ASN A 608 2.05 -38.70 -7.61
CA ASN A 608 1.42 -37.40 -7.41
C ASN A 608 0.51 -37.33 -6.16
N ASP A 609 0.87 -38.04 -5.08
CA ASP A 609 0.07 -38.04 -3.85
C ASP A 609 -0.06 -36.62 -3.25
N GLY A 610 1.00 -35.81 -3.35
CA GLY A 610 1.01 -34.44 -2.87
C GLY A 610 0.03 -33.56 -3.64
N LEU A 611 0.08 -33.62 -4.97
CA LEU A 611 -0.86 -32.91 -5.83
C LEU A 611 -2.30 -33.38 -5.62
N GLY A 612 -2.54 -34.69 -5.53
CA GLY A 612 -3.87 -35.25 -5.29
C GLY A 612 -4.47 -34.82 -3.95
N ALA A 613 -3.66 -34.79 -2.89
CA ALA A 613 -4.06 -34.29 -1.58
C ALA A 613 -4.39 -32.79 -1.63
N LEU A 614 -3.61 -31.99 -2.35
CA LEU A 614 -3.87 -30.57 -2.53
C LEU A 614 -5.17 -30.31 -3.29
N ASP A 615 -5.37 -30.95 -4.45
CA ASP A 615 -6.58 -30.77 -5.26
C ASP A 615 -7.84 -31.19 -4.50
N GLY A 616 -7.76 -32.32 -3.78
CA GLY A 616 -8.82 -32.77 -2.88
C GLY A 616 -9.13 -31.76 -1.77
N PHE A 617 -8.09 -31.20 -1.14
CA PHE A 617 -8.24 -30.21 -0.08
C PHE A 617 -8.87 -28.90 -0.59
N LEU A 618 -8.41 -28.37 -1.73
CA LEU A 618 -8.98 -27.17 -2.37
C LEU A 618 -10.48 -27.36 -2.68
N CYS A 619 -10.90 -28.56 -3.05
CA CYS A 619 -12.30 -28.89 -3.28
C CYS A 619 -13.15 -28.96 -1.99
N LEU A 620 -12.56 -28.98 -0.81
CA LEU A 620 -13.29 -29.01 0.47
C LEU A 620 -13.38 -27.63 1.11
N VAL A 621 -12.31 -26.83 1.01
CA VAL A 621 -12.29 -25.48 1.59
C VAL A 621 -12.94 -24.44 0.67
N SER A 622 -13.17 -23.24 1.19
CA SER A 622 -13.66 -22.10 0.43
C SER A 622 -13.13 -20.79 1.04
N GLY A 623 -13.14 -19.70 0.26
CA GLY A 623 -12.78 -18.38 0.77
C GLY A 623 -11.29 -18.00 0.71
N ILE A 624 -10.44 -18.83 0.08
CA ILE A 624 -9.01 -18.52 -0.10
C ILE A 624 -8.86 -17.20 -0.88
N LYS A 625 -8.01 -16.32 -0.34
CA LYS A 625 -7.63 -15.02 -0.92
C LYS A 625 -6.22 -15.06 -1.50
N THR A 626 -5.32 -15.82 -0.87
CA THR A 626 -3.93 -16.00 -1.29
C THR A 626 -3.63 -17.48 -1.43
N LEU A 627 -3.31 -17.92 -2.64
CA LEU A 627 -2.92 -19.29 -2.96
C LEU A 627 -1.54 -19.29 -3.58
N THR A 628 -0.58 -19.92 -2.91
CA THR A 628 0.77 -20.18 -3.45
C THR A 628 1.03 -21.66 -3.47
N ILE A 629 1.39 -22.19 -4.64
CA ILE A 629 1.67 -23.59 -4.87
C ILE A 629 3.03 -23.68 -5.54
N ASP A 630 3.94 -24.45 -4.95
CA ASP A 630 5.29 -24.68 -5.45
C ASP A 630 5.60 -26.18 -5.33
N PHE A 631 5.58 -26.90 -6.45
CA PHE A 631 5.91 -28.32 -6.49
C PHE A 631 7.22 -28.59 -7.21
N SER A 632 8.05 -29.44 -6.60
CA SER A 632 9.13 -30.13 -7.30
C SER A 632 8.74 -31.57 -7.59
N PHE A 633 9.29 -32.18 -8.64
CA PHE A 633 8.98 -33.54 -9.10
C PHE A 633 7.52 -33.80 -9.53
N ALA A 634 6.75 -32.74 -9.83
CA ALA A 634 5.37 -32.87 -10.29
C ALA A 634 5.27 -33.28 -11.77
N LYS A 635 4.34 -34.18 -12.07
CA LYS A 635 4.03 -34.58 -13.47
C LYS A 635 3.00 -33.68 -14.15
N SER A 636 2.17 -32.98 -13.37
CA SER A 636 1.06 -32.14 -13.81
C SER A 636 0.88 -30.93 -12.90
N LEU A 637 0.20 -29.90 -13.38
CA LEU A 637 -0.19 -28.72 -12.59
C LEU A 637 -1.47 -28.99 -11.80
N PRO A 638 -1.73 -28.23 -10.71
CA PRO A 638 -3.00 -28.26 -9.97
C PRO A 638 -4.19 -28.01 -10.87
N ALA A 639 -5.30 -28.73 -10.61
CA ALA A 639 -6.48 -28.64 -11.44
C ALA A 639 -7.09 -27.23 -11.39
N ALA A 640 -7.39 -26.66 -12.58
CA ALA A 640 -8.01 -25.34 -12.69
C ALA A 640 -9.31 -25.25 -11.88
N ALA A 641 -10.12 -26.32 -11.84
CA ALA A 641 -11.37 -26.37 -11.10
C ALA A 641 -11.20 -26.18 -9.58
N GLY A 642 -10.10 -26.66 -8.99
CA GLY A 642 -9.79 -26.44 -7.58
C GLY A 642 -9.50 -24.96 -7.30
N ILE A 643 -8.77 -24.31 -8.21
CA ILE A 643 -8.44 -22.89 -8.12
C ILE A 643 -9.69 -22.02 -8.32
N THR A 644 -10.49 -22.29 -9.36
CA THR A 644 -11.63 -21.42 -9.72
C THR A 644 -12.79 -21.45 -8.74
N ARG A 645 -12.89 -22.51 -7.92
CA ARG A 645 -13.79 -22.55 -6.75
C ARG A 645 -13.61 -21.33 -5.83
N HIS A 646 -12.41 -20.76 -5.78
CA HIS A 646 -12.07 -19.59 -4.98
C HIS A 646 -12.18 -18.26 -5.75
N GLY A 647 -12.65 -18.25 -6.99
CA GLY A 647 -12.64 -17.05 -7.86
C GLY A 647 -13.36 -15.82 -7.30
N LYS A 648 -14.34 -16.02 -6.40
CA LYS A 648 -15.05 -14.93 -5.69
C LYS A 648 -14.25 -14.28 -4.55
N THR A 649 -13.12 -14.85 -4.15
CA THR A 649 -12.29 -14.36 -3.04
C THR A 649 -10.82 -14.25 -3.39
N LEU A 650 -10.33 -15.01 -4.38
CA LEU A 650 -8.93 -15.13 -4.75
C LEU A 650 -8.40 -13.82 -5.33
N LYS A 651 -7.35 -13.29 -4.71
CA LYS A 651 -6.67 -12.04 -5.09
C LYS A 651 -5.23 -12.26 -5.51
N VAL A 652 -4.57 -13.28 -4.96
CA VAL A 652 -3.19 -13.62 -5.24
C VAL A 652 -3.12 -15.09 -5.61
N LEU A 653 -2.61 -15.38 -6.80
CA LEU A 653 -2.37 -16.74 -7.29
C LEU A 653 -0.92 -16.88 -7.74
N ASN A 654 -0.19 -17.78 -7.10
CA ASN A 654 1.16 -18.16 -7.50
C ASN A 654 1.18 -19.68 -7.69
N VAL A 655 1.52 -20.16 -8.89
CA VAL A 655 1.60 -21.59 -9.20
C VAL A 655 2.92 -21.86 -9.92
N HIS A 656 3.72 -22.74 -9.32
CA HIS A 656 4.99 -23.23 -9.84
C HIS A 656 5.01 -24.75 -9.70
N ALA A 657 5.40 -25.45 -10.75
CA ALA A 657 5.56 -26.90 -10.72
C ALA A 657 6.65 -27.35 -11.71
N THR A 658 7.60 -28.16 -11.26
CA THR A 658 8.72 -28.67 -12.08
C THR A 658 8.77 -30.18 -12.07
N ARG A 659 9.25 -30.79 -13.17
CA ARG A 659 9.46 -32.25 -13.25
C ARG A 659 10.78 -32.69 -12.61
N ILE A 660 11.80 -31.86 -12.75
CA ILE A 660 13.15 -32.10 -12.25
C ILE A 660 13.55 -30.87 -11.44
N PRO A 661 13.98 -31.02 -10.17
CA PRO A 661 14.51 -29.91 -9.39
C PRO A 661 15.72 -29.31 -10.10
N ASP A 662 15.86 -27.99 -10.04
CA ASP A 662 17.02 -27.22 -10.53
C ASP A 662 17.25 -27.17 -12.06
N GLU A 663 16.47 -27.86 -12.90
CA GLU A 663 16.56 -27.71 -14.36
C GLU A 663 15.72 -26.54 -14.90
N CYS A 664 16.37 -25.63 -15.61
CA CYS A 664 15.81 -24.32 -16.01
C CYS A 664 14.57 -24.40 -16.90
N ASP A 665 14.52 -25.35 -17.84
CA ASP A 665 13.56 -25.36 -18.95
C ASP A 665 12.30 -26.23 -18.70
N ASP A 666 12.22 -26.88 -17.54
CA ASP A 666 11.28 -27.98 -17.26
C ASP A 666 10.10 -27.59 -16.33
N GLU A 667 9.81 -26.30 -16.24
CA GLU A 667 8.60 -25.81 -15.55
C GLU A 667 7.34 -26.13 -16.36
N LEU A 668 6.34 -26.68 -15.69
CA LEU A 668 5.06 -27.02 -16.30
C LEU A 668 4.26 -25.75 -16.62
N VAL A 669 3.74 -25.69 -17.84
CA VAL A 669 2.90 -24.58 -18.33
C VAL A 669 1.46 -25.07 -18.47
N TYR A 670 0.50 -24.27 -18.00
CA TYR A 670 -0.93 -24.58 -18.22
C TYR A 670 -1.24 -24.64 -19.73
N ASP A 671 -2.21 -25.45 -20.13
CA ASP A 671 -2.79 -25.30 -21.45
C ASP A 671 -3.66 -24.03 -21.50
N TYR A 672 -3.94 -23.54 -22.72
CA TYR A 672 -4.74 -22.32 -22.91
C TYR A 672 -6.14 -22.41 -22.30
N SER A 673 -6.79 -23.57 -22.38
CA SER A 673 -8.16 -23.73 -21.88
C SER A 673 -8.20 -23.61 -20.35
N SER A 674 -7.27 -24.26 -19.66
CA SER A 674 -7.12 -24.19 -18.21
C SER A 674 -6.77 -22.77 -17.74
N PHE A 675 -5.78 -22.11 -18.36
CA PHE A 675 -5.39 -20.76 -17.96
C PHE A 675 -6.47 -19.72 -18.27
N SER A 676 -7.16 -19.84 -19.41
CA SER A 676 -8.30 -18.98 -19.75
C SER A 676 -9.45 -19.15 -18.75
N GLN A 677 -9.73 -20.38 -18.33
CA GLN A 677 -10.74 -20.65 -17.31
C GLN A 677 -10.41 -19.95 -15.97
N ILE A 678 -9.15 -20.08 -15.52
CA ILE A 678 -8.67 -19.41 -14.30
C ILE A 678 -8.87 -17.90 -14.41
N CYS A 679 -8.45 -17.27 -15.51
CA CYS A 679 -8.55 -15.83 -15.69
C CYS A 679 -10.01 -15.34 -15.73
N LYS A 680 -10.93 -16.10 -16.35
CA LYS A 680 -12.35 -15.72 -16.44
C LYS A 680 -13.11 -15.88 -15.13
N GLU A 681 -12.87 -16.97 -14.42
CA GLU A 681 -13.60 -17.29 -13.19
C GLU A 681 -13.03 -16.58 -11.95
N CYS A 682 -11.75 -16.18 -11.97
CA CYS A 682 -11.06 -15.50 -10.87
C CYS A 682 -10.86 -14.01 -11.12
N SER A 683 -11.94 -13.27 -11.40
CA SER A 683 -11.87 -11.85 -11.80
C SER A 683 -11.29 -10.89 -10.74
N LEU A 684 -11.24 -11.31 -9.47
CA LEU A 684 -10.67 -10.52 -8.36
C LEU A 684 -9.14 -10.62 -8.25
N LEU A 685 -8.47 -11.38 -9.12
CA LEU A 685 -7.01 -11.49 -9.10
C LEU A 685 -6.36 -10.10 -9.29
N GLU A 686 -5.59 -9.72 -8.28
CA GLU A 686 -4.73 -8.54 -8.26
C GLU A 686 -3.27 -8.93 -8.62
N GLN A 687 -2.89 -10.19 -8.36
CA GLN A 687 -1.57 -10.74 -8.68
C GLN A 687 -1.66 -12.15 -9.27
N VAL A 688 -0.89 -12.40 -10.33
CA VAL A 688 -0.70 -13.71 -10.94
C VAL A 688 0.79 -14.00 -11.12
N SER A 689 1.25 -15.16 -10.64
CA SER A 689 2.60 -15.69 -10.86
C SER A 689 2.52 -17.11 -11.40
N VAL A 690 2.82 -17.31 -12.68
CA VAL A 690 2.78 -18.64 -13.33
C VAL A 690 3.80 -18.75 -14.45
N ALA A 691 4.11 -19.98 -14.86
CA ALA A 691 4.86 -20.26 -16.07
C ALA A 691 4.10 -19.81 -17.32
N PHE A 692 4.77 -19.14 -18.26
CA PHE A 692 4.23 -18.86 -19.59
C PHE A 692 4.86 -19.79 -20.63
N PRO A 693 4.17 -20.04 -21.77
CA PRO A 693 4.77 -20.71 -22.92
C PRO A 693 6.09 -20.07 -23.33
N GLN A 694 7.02 -20.85 -23.86
CA GLN A 694 8.35 -20.34 -24.24
C GLN A 694 8.26 -19.19 -25.27
N VAL A 695 9.05 -18.14 -25.04
CA VAL A 695 9.15 -16.96 -25.92
C VAL A 695 10.61 -16.62 -26.18
N SER A 696 10.92 -16.09 -27.36
CA SER A 696 12.27 -15.60 -27.69
C SER A 696 12.35 -14.11 -27.43
N ALA A 697 13.42 -13.67 -26.76
CA ALA A 697 13.73 -12.24 -26.59
C ALA A 697 14.18 -11.57 -27.90
N LEU A 698 14.53 -12.36 -28.93
CA LEU A 698 15.07 -11.87 -30.21
C LEU A 698 14.08 -11.95 -31.37
N ARG A 699 13.01 -12.74 -31.25
CA ARG A 699 12.00 -12.94 -32.32
C ARG A 699 10.63 -12.42 -31.88
N ASN A 700 9.72 -12.35 -32.86
CA ASN A 700 8.31 -12.09 -32.58
C ASN A 700 7.73 -13.16 -31.66
N LYS A 701 6.78 -12.75 -30.81
CA LYS A 701 6.05 -13.63 -29.89
C LYS A 701 5.31 -14.72 -30.66
N GLN A 702 5.30 -15.94 -30.13
CA GLN A 702 4.50 -17.03 -30.66
C GLN A 702 3.03 -16.89 -30.24
N ASP A 703 2.11 -17.47 -31.02
CA ASP A 703 0.67 -17.39 -30.74
C ASP A 703 0.28 -17.95 -29.36
N SER A 704 0.99 -18.97 -28.88
CA SER A 704 0.78 -19.54 -27.53
C SER A 704 1.01 -18.52 -26.42
N PHE A 705 2.10 -17.77 -26.49
CA PHE A 705 2.42 -16.69 -25.53
C PHE A 705 1.42 -15.54 -25.65
N ILE A 706 1.10 -15.15 -26.88
CA ILE A 706 0.11 -14.12 -27.20
C ILE A 706 -1.26 -14.47 -26.61
N ASN A 707 -1.68 -15.73 -26.70
CA ASN A 707 -2.94 -16.21 -26.15
C ASN A 707 -2.97 -16.10 -24.61
N PHE A 708 -1.85 -16.38 -23.94
CA PHE A 708 -1.73 -16.15 -22.50
C PHE A 708 -1.84 -14.66 -22.14
N GLU A 709 -1.16 -13.77 -22.88
CA GLU A 709 -1.29 -12.33 -22.66
C GLU A 709 -2.74 -11.85 -22.86
N ASN A 710 -3.47 -12.42 -23.82
CA ASN A 710 -4.87 -12.10 -24.04
C ASN A 710 -5.77 -12.53 -22.86
N CYS A 711 -5.50 -13.69 -22.23
CA CYS A 711 -6.25 -14.14 -21.06
C CYS A 711 -6.13 -13.16 -19.87
N LEU A 712 -5.00 -12.49 -19.71
CA LEU A 712 -4.83 -11.44 -18.67
C LEU A 712 -5.80 -10.28 -18.88
N GLY A 713 -6.28 -10.11 -20.10
CA GLY A 713 -7.36 -9.21 -20.48
C GLY A 713 -8.71 -9.51 -19.84
N ASP A 714 -8.91 -10.69 -19.26
CA ASP A 714 -10.11 -11.02 -18.48
C ASP A 714 -10.00 -10.61 -17.01
N LEU A 715 -8.82 -10.11 -16.58
CA LEU A 715 -8.55 -9.71 -15.19
C LEU A 715 -8.62 -8.18 -15.03
N PRO A 716 -9.73 -7.61 -14.52
CA PRO A 716 -9.89 -6.16 -14.37
C PRO A 716 -9.10 -5.57 -13.20
N HIS A 717 -8.73 -6.41 -12.23
CA HIS A 717 -8.04 -6.00 -11.02
C HIS A 717 -6.53 -6.28 -11.03
N LEU A 718 -6.01 -6.90 -12.10
CA LEU A 718 -4.60 -7.29 -12.17
C LEU A 718 -3.68 -6.09 -12.07
N VAL A 719 -2.86 -6.05 -11.02
CA VAL A 719 -1.82 -5.04 -10.77
C VAL A 719 -0.44 -5.63 -11.11
N THR A 720 -0.23 -6.90 -10.77
CA THR A 720 1.08 -7.54 -10.81
C THR A 720 1.05 -8.85 -11.59
N LEU A 721 1.92 -8.97 -12.58
CA LEU A 721 2.19 -10.20 -13.31
C LEU A 721 3.63 -10.64 -13.08
N ASN A 722 3.84 -11.87 -12.60
CA ASN A 722 5.15 -12.51 -12.57
C ASN A 722 5.16 -13.71 -13.53
N ILE A 723 6.04 -13.65 -14.52
CA ILE A 723 6.26 -14.73 -15.46
C ILE A 723 7.49 -15.47 -14.98
N THR A 724 7.31 -16.67 -14.43
CA THR A 724 8.40 -17.45 -13.81
C THR A 724 9.41 -17.98 -14.82
N THR A 725 9.00 -18.15 -16.07
CA THR A 725 9.86 -18.61 -17.17
C THR A 725 10.65 -17.46 -17.81
N TRP A 726 11.93 -17.70 -18.11
CA TRP A 726 12.79 -16.74 -18.78
C TRP A 726 12.59 -16.76 -20.31
N PRO A 727 12.46 -15.60 -20.98
CA PRO A 727 12.57 -15.52 -22.43
C PRO A 727 13.91 -16.05 -22.94
N THR A 728 13.88 -16.92 -23.95
CA THR A 728 15.08 -17.56 -24.52
C THR A 728 15.82 -16.65 -25.49
N ASN A 729 17.09 -16.95 -25.73
CA ASN A 729 17.92 -16.27 -26.74
C ASN A 729 17.94 -16.99 -28.10
N HIS A 730 17.13 -18.04 -28.28
CA HIS A 730 17.12 -18.84 -29.52
C HIS A 730 16.69 -17.96 -30.73
N PRO A 731 17.37 -18.04 -31.90
CA PRO A 731 18.34 -19.06 -32.35
C PRO A 731 19.81 -18.75 -32.07
N SER A 732 20.13 -17.69 -31.31
CA SER A 732 21.52 -17.41 -30.95
C SER A 732 22.04 -18.54 -30.06
N SER A 733 23.12 -19.20 -30.48
CA SER A 733 23.86 -20.15 -29.64
C SER A 733 24.72 -19.47 -28.59
N MET A 734 24.96 -18.15 -28.72
CA MET A 734 25.74 -17.37 -27.76
C MET A 734 24.83 -16.74 -26.69
N LYS A 735 25.19 -16.94 -25.42
CA LYS A 735 24.62 -16.21 -24.28
C LYS A 735 24.82 -14.69 -24.46
N LEU A 736 23.79 -13.89 -24.15
CA LEU A 736 23.82 -12.42 -24.25
C LEU A 736 24.48 -11.80 -23.01
N PRO A 737 25.11 -10.60 -23.13
CA PRO A 737 25.46 -9.79 -21.96
C PRO A 737 24.22 -9.40 -21.16
N LEU A 738 24.32 -9.38 -19.83
CA LEU A 738 23.20 -9.11 -18.92
C LEU A 738 22.44 -7.82 -19.27
N LYS A 739 23.16 -6.71 -19.46
CA LYS A 739 22.55 -5.41 -19.79
C LYS A 739 21.77 -5.41 -21.11
N ILE A 740 22.21 -6.20 -22.10
CA ILE A 740 21.50 -6.34 -23.38
C ILE A 740 20.23 -7.15 -23.17
N TYR A 741 20.32 -8.23 -22.40
CA TYR A 741 19.17 -9.06 -22.08
C TYR A 741 18.12 -8.30 -21.26
N GLU A 742 18.53 -7.56 -20.23
CA GLU A 742 17.65 -6.66 -19.45
C GLU A 742 16.89 -5.66 -20.35
N HIS A 743 17.57 -5.09 -21.35
CA HIS A 743 16.95 -4.17 -22.30
C HIS A 743 15.92 -4.88 -23.21
N LEU A 744 16.19 -6.11 -23.65
CA LEU A 744 15.22 -6.88 -24.42
C LEU A 744 13.99 -7.27 -23.58
N LEU A 745 14.19 -7.63 -22.32
CA LEU A 745 13.09 -7.87 -21.37
C LEU A 745 12.26 -6.62 -21.12
N GLN A 746 12.91 -5.45 -21.03
CA GLN A 746 12.22 -4.16 -20.94
C GLN A 746 11.28 -3.96 -22.13
N GLY A 747 11.72 -4.30 -23.35
CA GLY A 747 10.89 -4.29 -24.55
C GLY A 747 9.70 -5.25 -24.50
N LEU A 748 9.90 -6.48 -23.98
CA LEU A 748 8.81 -7.43 -23.80
C LEU A 748 7.80 -6.96 -22.74
N ALA A 749 8.27 -6.41 -21.63
CA ALA A 749 7.42 -5.83 -20.59
C ALA A 749 6.64 -4.62 -21.11
N GLN A 750 7.29 -3.75 -21.89
CA GLN A 750 6.64 -2.62 -22.56
C GLN A 750 5.45 -3.08 -23.41
N GLN A 751 5.67 -4.06 -24.30
CA GLN A 751 4.62 -4.63 -25.13
C GLN A 751 3.50 -5.26 -24.28
N GLY A 752 3.85 -5.91 -23.17
CA GLY A 752 2.88 -6.46 -22.21
C GLY A 752 1.97 -5.39 -21.62
N PHE A 753 2.54 -4.26 -21.15
CA PHE A 753 1.77 -3.13 -20.63
C PHE A 753 0.86 -2.50 -21.69
N GLU A 754 1.36 -2.30 -22.91
CA GLU A 754 0.59 -1.75 -24.03
C GLU A 754 -0.58 -2.66 -24.39
N ARG A 755 -0.32 -3.97 -24.50
CA ARG A 755 -1.35 -4.95 -24.85
C ARG A 755 -2.43 -5.06 -23.78
N ALA A 756 -2.04 -5.15 -22.51
CA ALA A 756 -2.99 -5.16 -21.40
C ALA A 756 -3.84 -3.88 -21.38
N SER A 757 -3.26 -2.73 -21.74
CA SER A 757 -3.98 -1.46 -21.85
C SER A 757 -4.95 -1.45 -23.04
N LYS A 758 -4.51 -1.93 -24.21
CA LYS A 758 -5.35 -2.04 -25.41
C LYS A 758 -6.54 -2.96 -25.20
N HIS A 759 -6.32 -4.15 -24.64
CA HIS A 759 -7.37 -5.12 -24.37
C HIS A 759 -8.38 -4.58 -23.35
N ALA A 760 -7.91 -3.92 -22.29
CA ALA A 760 -8.79 -3.25 -21.33
C ALA A 760 -9.64 -2.16 -22.01
N ALA A 761 -9.04 -1.38 -22.92
CA ALA A 761 -9.76 -0.36 -23.70
C ALA A 761 -10.82 -0.96 -24.63
N GLU A 762 -10.54 -2.10 -25.29
CA GLU A 762 -11.52 -2.85 -26.09
C GLU A 762 -12.73 -3.29 -25.26
N GLN A 763 -12.53 -3.58 -23.98
CA GLN A 763 -13.58 -3.88 -23.00
C GLN A 763 -14.14 -2.66 -22.26
N LYS A 764 -13.83 -1.43 -22.70
CA LYS A 764 -14.27 -0.15 -22.08
C LYS A 764 -13.91 -0.01 -20.59
N ARG A 765 -12.73 -0.49 -20.18
CA ARG A 765 -12.22 -0.40 -18.80
C ARG A 765 -10.76 0.05 -18.76
N PRO A 766 -10.28 0.66 -17.67
CA PRO A 766 -8.85 0.95 -17.50
C PRO A 766 -8.06 -0.33 -17.16
N SER A 767 -6.81 -0.40 -17.62
CA SER A 767 -5.86 -1.45 -17.19
C SER A 767 -5.16 -1.03 -15.91
N LYS A 768 -5.19 -1.89 -14.89
CA LYS A 768 -4.50 -1.69 -13.61
C LYS A 768 -3.11 -2.31 -13.56
N LEU A 769 -2.68 -3.02 -14.62
CA LEU A 769 -1.40 -3.70 -14.67
C LEU A 769 -0.28 -2.65 -14.57
N ALA A 770 0.48 -2.73 -13.48
CA ALA A 770 1.52 -1.78 -13.12
C ALA A 770 2.90 -2.45 -13.02
N ILE A 771 2.96 -3.76 -12.77
CA ILE A 771 4.21 -4.50 -12.56
C ILE A 771 4.23 -5.75 -13.44
N ILE A 772 5.34 -5.94 -14.18
CA ILE A 772 5.68 -7.17 -14.87
C ILE A 772 7.05 -7.62 -14.38
N ALA A 773 7.14 -8.83 -13.86
CA ALA A 773 8.37 -9.46 -13.41
C ALA A 773 8.67 -10.72 -14.23
N TRP A 774 9.95 -11.02 -14.38
CA TRP A 774 10.47 -12.19 -15.06
C TRP A 774 11.39 -12.98 -14.12
N GLY A 775 11.26 -14.30 -14.14
CA GLY A 775 12.06 -15.22 -13.32
C GLY A 775 11.39 -15.60 -12.00
N SER A 776 12.10 -16.43 -11.22
CA SER A 776 11.64 -16.88 -9.92
C SER A 776 12.10 -15.94 -8.82
N SER A 777 11.19 -15.61 -7.89
CA SER A 777 11.57 -14.88 -6.68
C SER A 777 12.33 -15.83 -5.74
N ASP A 778 13.53 -15.44 -5.35
CA ASP A 778 14.48 -16.24 -4.58
C ASP A 778 14.38 -16.03 -3.07
N LYS A 779 13.30 -15.41 -2.57
CA LYS A 779 13.26 -14.88 -1.21
C LYS A 779 13.70 -15.92 -0.16
N VAL A 780 14.90 -15.73 0.38
CA VAL A 780 15.21 -15.98 1.79
C VAL A 780 14.89 -14.68 2.52
N TYR A 781 14.63 -14.73 3.83
CA TYR A 781 14.08 -13.62 4.63
C TYR A 781 14.93 -12.34 4.69
N ASP A 782 16.01 -12.27 3.91
CA ASP A 782 17.15 -11.40 4.12
C ASP A 782 17.46 -10.56 2.88
N ARG A 783 17.98 -9.37 3.12
CA ARG A 783 18.02 -8.26 2.19
C ARG A 783 19.04 -8.46 1.06
N GLU A 784 18.60 -8.85 -0.14
CA GLU A 784 19.36 -8.63 -1.39
C GLU A 784 18.43 -8.35 -2.59
N ASP A 785 18.97 -7.68 -3.61
CA ASP A 785 18.38 -7.67 -4.95
C ASP A 785 18.31 -9.11 -5.46
N SER A 786 17.10 -9.61 -5.77
CA SER A 786 16.93 -10.96 -6.32
C SER A 786 17.85 -11.17 -7.52
N GLN A 787 18.75 -12.14 -7.44
CA GLN A 787 19.61 -12.51 -8.57
C GLN A 787 18.81 -13.27 -9.65
N ASN A 788 17.63 -13.75 -9.27
CA ASN A 788 16.80 -14.65 -10.06
C ASN A 788 15.50 -14.00 -10.57
N GLN A 789 15.31 -12.70 -10.30
CA GLN A 789 14.11 -11.97 -10.74
C GLN A 789 14.40 -10.53 -11.21
N ILE A 790 13.95 -10.21 -12.42
CA ILE A 790 14.01 -8.86 -12.98
C ILE A 790 12.60 -8.26 -13.01
N ILE A 791 12.42 -7.06 -12.44
CA ILE A 791 11.11 -6.40 -12.31
C ILE A 791 11.06 -5.09 -13.11
N PHE A 792 9.94 -4.89 -13.80
CA PHE A 792 9.60 -3.66 -14.50
C PHE A 792 8.31 -3.05 -13.96
N VAL A 793 8.34 -1.74 -13.72
CA VAL A 793 7.17 -0.94 -13.35
C VAL A 793 6.72 -0.11 -14.55
N LYS A 794 5.41 0.05 -14.70
CA LYS A 794 4.79 0.92 -15.71
C LYS A 794 5.02 2.39 -15.36
N GLY A 795 6.02 2.98 -15.98
CA GLY A 795 6.29 4.41 -16.00
C GLY A 795 5.53 5.14 -17.11
N LYS A 796 5.66 6.46 -17.09
CA LYS A 796 5.19 7.35 -18.16
C LYS A 796 6.38 8.11 -18.73
N GLN A 797 6.48 8.17 -20.05
CA GLN A 797 7.43 8.99 -20.77
C GLN A 797 6.64 10.02 -21.58
N VAL A 798 7.07 11.27 -21.53
CA VAL A 798 6.53 12.34 -22.39
C VAL A 798 7.55 12.59 -23.49
N ASN A 799 7.13 12.44 -24.74
CA ASN A 799 8.02 12.74 -25.87
C ASN A 799 8.16 14.27 -26.06
N PRO A 800 9.11 14.76 -26.87
CA PRO A 800 9.30 16.21 -27.09
C PRO A 800 8.09 16.94 -27.70
N LEU A 801 7.09 16.21 -28.21
CA LEU A 801 5.84 16.74 -28.75
C LEU A 801 4.71 16.78 -27.70
N GLY A 802 4.99 16.41 -26.45
CA GLY A 802 4.02 16.37 -25.36
C GLY A 802 3.15 15.12 -25.32
N ASN A 803 3.38 14.13 -26.20
CA ASN A 803 2.60 12.89 -26.18
C ASN A 803 3.11 11.97 -25.05
N GLU A 804 2.21 11.57 -24.15
CA GLU A 804 2.48 10.57 -23.13
C GLU A 804 2.46 9.16 -23.74
N THR A 805 3.55 8.41 -23.57
CA THR A 805 3.60 6.96 -23.82
C THR A 805 3.97 6.22 -22.54
N PHE A 806 3.54 4.97 -22.42
CA PHE A 806 4.02 4.13 -21.31
C PHE A 806 5.50 3.80 -21.52
N THR A 807 6.24 3.62 -20.43
CA THR A 807 7.61 3.11 -20.47
C THR A 807 7.81 2.08 -19.37
N ALA A 808 8.33 0.90 -19.67
CA ALA A 808 8.70 -0.09 -18.68
C ALA A 808 10.02 0.36 -18.00
N VAL A 809 10.00 0.60 -16.69
CA VAL A 809 11.18 1.03 -15.91
C VAL A 809 11.64 -0.12 -15.03
N GLN A 810 12.88 -0.57 -15.21
CA GLN A 810 13.46 -1.60 -14.35
C GLN A 810 13.66 -1.05 -12.93
N ILE A 811 13.34 -1.83 -11.90
CA ILE A 811 13.52 -1.44 -10.50
C ILE A 811 14.29 -2.50 -9.70
N GLY A 812 15.11 -2.03 -8.75
CA GLY A 812 15.75 -2.87 -7.73
C GLY A 812 14.92 -3.00 -6.45
N TRP A 813 15.24 -3.99 -5.64
CA TRP A 813 14.68 -4.39 -4.35
C TRP A 813 14.58 -3.24 -3.33
N CYS A 814 15.60 -2.39 -3.25
CA CYS A 814 15.53 -1.21 -2.37
C CYS A 814 14.35 -0.30 -2.76
N LEU A 815 14.07 -0.11 -4.05
CA LEU A 815 12.93 0.68 -4.52
C LEU A 815 11.59 -0.06 -4.33
N ARG A 816 11.56 -1.40 -4.39
CA ARG A 816 10.34 -2.22 -4.16
C ARG A 816 9.70 -1.92 -2.80
N LYS A 817 10.51 -1.81 -1.73
CA LYS A 817 10.04 -1.46 -0.37
C LYS A 817 9.32 -0.11 -0.24
N PHE A 818 9.50 0.79 -1.21
CA PHE A 818 9.03 2.19 -1.12
C PHE A 818 7.98 2.57 -2.15
N VAL A 819 7.79 1.76 -3.20
CA VAL A 819 6.68 1.93 -4.15
C VAL A 819 5.35 1.49 -3.52
N ASP A 820 5.39 0.60 -2.53
CA ASP A 820 4.21 0.03 -1.86
C ASP A 820 4.04 0.49 -0.40
N ALA A 821 3.38 1.64 -0.22
CA ALA A 821 2.94 2.09 1.10
C ALA A 821 1.42 2.00 1.29
N GLY A 822 0.82 0.90 0.82
CA GLY A 822 -0.52 0.45 1.19
C GLY A 822 -0.46 -0.76 2.12
N ALA A 823 -1.58 -1.12 2.76
CA ALA A 823 -1.70 -2.27 3.68
C ALA A 823 -1.50 -3.67 3.05
N LYS A 824 -0.75 -3.78 1.95
CA LYS A 824 -0.48 -5.00 1.17
C LYS A 824 0.96 -4.98 0.60
N SER A 825 1.96 -4.78 1.46
CA SER A 825 3.40 -4.73 1.11
C SER A 825 4.00 -6.06 0.60
N ASP A 826 3.18 -7.06 0.22
CA ASP A 826 3.64 -8.42 -0.11
C ASP A 826 3.71 -8.68 -1.63
N ILE A 827 3.80 -7.62 -2.46
CA ILE A 827 3.77 -7.77 -3.92
C ILE A 827 5.08 -8.43 -4.40
N LEU A 828 4.95 -9.70 -4.81
CA LEU A 828 6.03 -10.61 -5.27
C LEU A 828 6.99 -11.13 -4.19
N ASP A 829 6.61 -10.98 -2.92
CA ASP A 829 7.45 -11.25 -1.75
C ASP A 829 7.37 -12.70 -1.23
N PHE A 830 7.25 -13.67 -2.14
CA PHE A 830 7.18 -15.12 -1.86
C PHE A 830 8.37 -15.86 -2.47
N SER A 831 8.90 -16.85 -1.75
CA SER A 831 10.03 -17.67 -2.18
C SER A 831 9.55 -18.80 -3.09
N LEU A 832 10.05 -18.86 -4.31
CA LEU A 832 9.99 -20.07 -5.13
C LEU A 832 11.28 -20.86 -4.90
N THR A 833 11.17 -22.19 -4.79
CA THR A 833 12.29 -23.15 -4.62
C THR A 833 13.50 -22.91 -5.52
N LYS A 834 13.29 -22.31 -6.69
CA LYS A 834 14.25 -22.30 -7.77
C LYS A 834 15.16 -21.06 -7.77
N SER A 835 16.46 -21.30 -7.89
CA SER A 835 17.46 -20.27 -8.21
C SER A 835 17.69 -20.20 -9.73
N LEU A 836 16.81 -19.51 -10.45
CA LEU A 836 16.92 -19.33 -11.90
C LEU A 836 17.68 -18.06 -12.28
N ARG A 837 18.93 -18.21 -12.73
CA ARG A 837 19.65 -17.08 -13.31
C ARG A 837 19.13 -16.74 -14.72
N PRO A 838 19.12 -15.45 -15.11
CA PRO A 838 18.82 -15.07 -16.48
C PRO A 838 19.80 -15.77 -17.45
N PRO A 839 19.38 -16.10 -18.69
CA PRO A 839 20.20 -16.80 -19.70
C PRO A 839 21.29 -15.89 -20.31
N THR A 840 22.17 -15.36 -19.46
CA THR A 840 23.21 -14.38 -19.79
C THR A 840 24.60 -14.95 -19.53
N ARG A 841 25.63 -14.33 -20.12
CA ARG A 841 27.02 -14.65 -19.74
C ARG A 841 27.23 -14.26 -18.27
N ASP A 842 27.84 -15.14 -17.49
CA ASP A 842 28.25 -14.78 -16.13
C ASP A 842 29.22 -13.58 -16.19
N LEU A 843 29.09 -12.66 -15.24
CA LEU A 843 30.13 -11.66 -15.02
C LEU A 843 31.42 -12.41 -14.66
N PRO A 844 32.61 -11.97 -15.12
CA PRO A 844 33.85 -12.54 -14.61
C PRO A 844 33.81 -12.47 -13.08
N SER A 845 34.03 -13.60 -12.41
CA SER A 845 34.22 -13.63 -10.97
C SER A 845 35.37 -12.67 -10.64
N SER A 846 35.28 -11.97 -9.51
CA SER A 846 36.39 -11.16 -8.98
C SER A 846 37.64 -11.98 -8.64
N ASP A 847 37.62 -13.29 -8.87
CA ASP A 847 38.75 -14.22 -8.72
C ASP A 847 39.52 -14.44 -10.04
N ASP A 848 39.04 -13.94 -11.18
CA ASP A 848 39.73 -14.04 -12.48
C ASP A 848 40.53 -12.77 -12.83
N SER A 849 41.17 -12.15 -11.83
CA SER A 849 42.24 -11.17 -12.05
C SER A 849 43.58 -11.72 -11.55
N ASP A 850 44.14 -12.66 -12.31
CA ASP A 850 45.57 -12.97 -12.31
C ASP A 850 46.29 -12.21 -13.43
#